data_AF-A0A854Q4V0-F1
#
_entry.id   AF-A0A854Q4V0-F1
#
_cell.length_a   1.000
_cell.length_b   1.000
_cell.length_c   1.000
_cell.angle_alpha   90.00
_cell.angle_beta   90.00
_cell.angle_gamma   90.00
#
_symmetry.space_group_name_H-M   'P 1'
#
loop_
_entity.id
_entity.type
_entity.pdbx_description
1 polymer ?
#
loop_
_entity_poly.entity_id
_entity_poly.type
_entity_poly.pdbx_seq_one_letter_code
_entity_poly.pdbx_strand_id
1 'polypeptide(L)'
;MRWLNIFPLLLPFVADASPLQPRRQATSGAVSVAQSPSIAALSADNSASPAVPSAVQSSKNSVASASNTPSTSDGHETILSRNNVEQAAPPSVTIYPDTSDGKPITVMGTRMPDVHQDVYLGIPFAKPPVGDLRFRPPQSHIYNSSTFQATTPPPACMQDNSTNNLTISEDCLYLNIYAPAGSNATNNWLPVMVWVYGGSFTAGSNNLYPGTALLDYAQHTNRSFIYVALNYRLGVFGWGTGSGFAEYNAANLGLKDIIKGLTWVQENIWAFGGNPEKVTVFGESAGAVSISLLFLDQSTTLFSGAIMESGAQSTVPTGPTNTTWENAYASLLDVTNCTTPSDKNVTQFQCLKEMPEQELLKAQLTVQSQTEFSAGFIFCPTIDGKLIPDSPHTLISQGHMAKKPFITGNNKDEGTRFVPPTINSTLYGLSIITLGEPVDPTKMALNELVSLYPDVTSLGSPFDTGNETFGLSSAFKQFAAIYGDAQFQAPRRHFLRQANKHGNTQTWTYLFEQYTPGALPYLGSFHGSEVIYALGGAKPGLAEKAGSKTNYTEADAQLSNTMMNYWLNFAYYHNPNGQCGCRDPYSNETYWPRHDYSSYSRNMLSLKSGNVTVIEDNYREAQISFFVDNAKQFNAR
;
A
#
# COMPACT_ATOMS: atom_id res chain seq x y z
N MET A 1 -20.45 -12.13 -28.04
CA MET A 1 -21.01 -10.77 -28.18
C MET A 1 -21.52 -10.35 -26.81
N ARG A 2 -20.87 -9.40 -26.15
CA ARG A 2 -21.34 -8.82 -24.87
C ARG A 2 -22.51 -7.87 -25.13
N TRP A 3 -23.48 -7.77 -24.22
CA TRP A 3 -24.67 -6.92 -24.38
C TRP A 3 -24.35 -5.44 -24.09
N LEU A 4 -23.69 -4.78 -25.04
CA LEU A 4 -23.36 -3.36 -24.99
C LEU A 4 -24.54 -2.51 -25.49
N ASN A 5 -25.42 -2.08 -24.57
CA ASN A 5 -26.28 -0.90 -24.75
C ASN A 5 -26.99 -0.49 -23.44
N ILE A 6 -26.24 0.17 -22.55
CA ILE A 6 -26.65 1.09 -21.48
C ILE A 6 -25.33 1.67 -20.88
N PHE A 7 -25.42 2.82 -20.20
CA PHE A 7 -24.41 3.56 -19.41
C PHE A 7 -23.73 4.79 -20.03
N PRO A 8 -23.59 5.90 -19.26
CA PRO A 8 -22.63 6.97 -19.54
C PRO A 8 -21.21 6.53 -19.15
N LEU A 9 -20.20 7.34 -19.47
CA LEU A 9 -18.79 7.01 -19.21
C LEU A 9 -18.54 6.69 -17.73
N LEU A 10 -18.04 5.48 -17.47
CA LEU A 10 -17.37 5.13 -16.22
C LEU A 10 -15.98 5.78 -16.23
N LEU A 11 -15.72 6.69 -15.30
CA LEU A 11 -14.33 7.06 -14.96
C LEU A 11 -13.70 5.88 -14.20
N PRO A 12 -12.42 5.54 -14.45
CA PRO A 12 -11.75 4.47 -13.70
C PRO A 12 -11.60 4.89 -12.24
N PHE A 13 -12.32 4.21 -11.35
CA PHE A 13 -12.19 4.38 -9.90
C PHE A 13 -10.95 3.64 -9.40
N VAL A 14 -9.77 4.22 -9.63
CA VAL A 14 -8.55 3.80 -8.93
C VAL A 14 -8.72 4.12 -7.45
N ALA A 15 -8.82 3.08 -6.61
CA ALA A 15 -8.95 3.20 -5.17
C ALA A 15 -7.59 3.58 -4.54
N ASP A 16 -7.23 4.86 -4.67
CA ASP A 16 -6.01 5.45 -4.12
C ASP A 16 -6.07 5.47 -2.58
N ALA A 17 -5.27 4.65 -1.90
CA ALA A 17 -5.26 4.52 -0.44
C ALA A 17 -4.88 5.82 0.31
N SER A 18 -4.38 6.84 -0.41
CA SER A 18 -4.06 8.17 0.15
C SER A 18 -5.30 8.87 0.76
N PRO A 19 -5.12 9.70 1.82
CA PRO A 19 -6.21 10.46 2.42
C PRO A 19 -6.76 11.50 1.43
N LEU A 20 -8.04 11.35 1.06
CA LEU A 20 -8.72 12.13 0.02
C LEU A 20 -8.61 13.65 0.22
N GLN A 21 -7.77 14.33 -0.58
CA GLN A 21 -7.82 15.78 -0.71
C GLN A 21 -8.99 16.21 -1.62
N PRO A 22 -9.86 17.14 -1.19
CA PRO A 22 -11.03 17.53 -1.97
C PRO A 22 -10.69 18.40 -3.18
N ARG A 23 -11.10 17.96 -4.38
CA ARG A 23 -11.03 18.77 -5.62
C ARG A 23 -11.79 20.09 -5.44
N ARG A 24 -11.23 21.19 -5.95
CA ARG A 24 -11.95 22.48 -6.04
C ARG A 24 -13.10 22.35 -7.04
N GLN A 25 -14.31 22.73 -6.63
CA GLN A 25 -15.44 22.89 -7.56
C GLN A 25 -15.22 24.15 -8.41
N ALA A 26 -15.28 24.00 -9.73
CA ALA A 26 -15.45 25.10 -10.66
C ALA A 26 -16.95 25.25 -10.98
N THR A 27 -17.50 26.45 -10.85
CA THR A 27 -18.93 26.73 -11.08
C THR A 27 -19.29 26.66 -12.56
N SER A 28 -20.41 26.02 -12.89
CA SER A 28 -20.89 25.84 -14.26
C SER A 28 -21.37 27.16 -14.89
N GLY A 29 -20.71 27.58 -15.97
CA GLY A 29 -21.24 28.55 -16.92
C GLY A 29 -21.84 27.83 -18.14
N ALA A 30 -23.08 28.13 -18.49
CA ALA A 30 -23.74 27.54 -19.65
C ALA A 30 -23.28 28.20 -20.97
N VAL A 31 -23.20 27.43 -22.05
CA VAL A 31 -22.90 27.91 -23.40
C VAL A 31 -23.97 27.44 -24.38
N SER A 32 -24.62 28.38 -25.06
CA SER A 32 -25.49 28.13 -26.20
C SER A 32 -24.75 28.39 -27.52
N VAL A 33 -25.08 27.60 -28.54
CA VAL A 33 -24.42 27.59 -29.86
C VAL A 33 -24.66 28.88 -30.67
N ALA A 34 -23.60 29.49 -31.24
CA ALA A 34 -23.61 30.07 -32.60
C ALA A 34 -22.22 30.53 -33.11
N GLN A 35 -21.88 30.06 -34.32
CA GLN A 35 -21.20 30.77 -35.44
C GLN A 35 -19.84 31.51 -35.25
N SER A 36 -18.84 31.00 -35.96
CA SER A 36 -17.64 31.68 -36.52
C SER A 36 -18.02 32.70 -37.63
N PRO A 37 -17.09 33.46 -38.29
CA PRO A 37 -15.61 33.42 -38.22
C PRO A 37 -14.82 34.77 -38.30
N SER A 38 -13.48 34.65 -38.33
CA SER A 38 -12.51 35.39 -39.18
C SER A 38 -11.74 36.63 -38.65
N ILE A 39 -10.55 36.81 -39.25
CA ILE A 39 -9.59 37.96 -39.20
C ILE A 39 -8.93 38.19 -37.82
N ALA A 40 -7.62 38.06 -37.54
CA ALA A 40 -6.32 38.14 -38.25
C ALA A 40 -5.58 39.50 -38.12
N ALA A 41 -4.23 39.45 -38.10
CA ALA A 41 -3.25 40.56 -38.03
C ALA A 41 -3.17 41.34 -36.68
N LEU A 42 -2.09 42.04 -36.28
CA LEU A 42 -0.62 41.88 -36.42
C LEU A 42 0.08 43.00 -35.59
N SER A 43 1.24 42.75 -34.98
CA SER A 43 2.24 43.76 -34.49
C SER A 43 1.76 44.84 -33.47
N ALA A 44 2.61 45.69 -32.87
CA ALA A 44 3.93 45.49 -32.23
C ALA A 44 4.28 46.71 -31.32
N ASP A 45 5.24 46.51 -30.40
CA ASP A 45 6.20 47.51 -29.86
C ASP A 45 5.78 48.67 -28.91
N ASN A 46 6.69 48.92 -27.93
CA ASN A 46 6.99 50.19 -27.22
C ASN A 46 5.92 50.82 -26.27
N SER A 47 6.24 51.36 -25.07
CA SER A 47 7.53 51.85 -24.54
C SER A 47 7.54 52.13 -23.01
N ALA A 48 8.75 52.37 -22.47
CA ALA A 48 9.12 53.27 -21.36
C ALA A 48 8.75 53.00 -19.88
N SER A 49 9.75 53.20 -19.01
CA SER A 49 9.63 53.37 -17.54
C SER A 49 9.63 54.86 -17.16
N PRO A 50 9.51 55.21 -15.85
CA PRO A 50 10.74 55.57 -15.12
C PRO A 50 10.78 55.08 -13.64
N ALA A 51 11.93 55.29 -12.99
CA ALA A 51 12.21 55.02 -11.57
C ALA A 51 12.59 56.32 -10.82
N VAL A 52 12.79 56.29 -9.48
CA VAL A 52 13.61 57.23 -8.64
C VAL A 52 13.56 56.80 -7.14
N PRO A 53 14.58 57.06 -6.28
CA PRO A 53 15.14 56.00 -5.42
C PRO A 53 15.52 56.43 -3.97
N SER A 54 16.66 55.91 -3.44
CA SER A 54 17.49 56.37 -2.28
C SER A 54 17.10 55.83 -0.87
N ALA A 55 18.00 55.71 0.12
CA ALA A 55 19.47 55.91 0.19
C ALA A 55 20.14 55.08 1.33
N VAL A 56 21.48 55.10 1.43
CA VAL A 56 22.29 54.52 2.53
C VAL A 56 23.39 55.50 2.94
N GLN A 57 23.69 55.66 4.24
CA GLN A 57 24.97 56.21 4.74
C GLN A 57 25.25 55.89 6.23
N SER A 58 26.43 56.26 6.74
CA SER A 58 27.00 55.75 8.00
C SER A 58 27.95 56.71 8.75
N SER A 59 28.25 56.40 10.02
CA SER A 59 29.57 56.51 10.71
C SER A 59 29.71 57.30 12.05
N LYS A 60 30.14 56.54 13.09
CA LYS A 60 31.25 56.75 14.08
C LYS A 60 31.31 57.90 15.13
N ASN A 61 32.00 57.53 16.24
CA ASN A 61 32.74 58.33 17.26
C ASN A 61 31.94 59.01 18.41
N SER A 62 32.44 59.16 19.66
CA SER A 62 33.74 58.77 20.29
C SER A 62 33.78 58.92 21.84
N VAL A 63 34.62 58.12 22.54
CA VAL A 63 35.36 58.42 23.82
C VAL A 63 34.53 58.57 25.13
N ALA A 64 34.94 58.20 26.36
CA ALA A 64 35.91 57.26 26.99
C ALA A 64 35.55 57.14 28.52
N SER A 65 36.35 56.85 29.58
CA SER A 65 37.78 56.57 29.87
C SER A 65 37.99 56.07 31.34
N ALA A 66 39.09 55.33 31.60
CA ALA A 66 39.74 55.06 32.92
C ALA A 66 39.00 54.15 33.96
N SER A 67 39.65 53.40 34.89
CA SER A 67 41.09 53.24 35.22
C SER A 67 41.42 51.96 36.04
N ASN A 68 42.66 51.46 35.92
CA ASN A 68 43.47 50.68 36.89
C ASN A 68 43.16 49.19 37.24
N THR A 69 44.21 48.52 37.74
CA THR A 69 44.41 47.08 38.06
C THR A 69 45.37 46.94 39.28
N PRO A 70 45.77 45.75 39.79
CA PRO A 70 45.11 44.42 39.91
C PRO A 70 45.20 43.79 41.33
N SER A 71 44.37 42.77 41.66
CA SER A 71 44.68 41.79 42.74
C SER A 71 43.89 40.46 42.70
N THR A 72 44.63 39.36 42.47
CA THR A 72 44.52 37.99 43.04
C THR A 72 43.20 37.20 43.23
N SER A 73 43.31 35.90 42.88
CA SER A 73 42.68 34.68 43.45
C SER A 73 41.17 34.40 43.28
N ASP A 74 40.86 33.61 42.26
CA ASP A 74 40.14 32.32 42.28
C ASP A 74 38.85 32.17 43.11
N GLY A 75 37.72 31.94 42.42
CA GLY A 75 36.44 31.57 43.06
C GLY A 75 35.27 31.32 42.09
N HIS A 76 35.24 30.13 41.47
CA HIS A 76 34.07 29.53 40.77
C HIS A 76 33.53 30.15 39.45
N GLU A 77 32.74 29.31 38.76
CA GLU A 77 31.83 29.60 37.64
C GLU A 77 32.38 30.24 36.34
N THR A 78 33.14 29.46 35.57
CA THR A 78 33.13 29.60 34.10
C THR A 78 31.80 29.11 33.52
N ILE A 79 30.88 30.06 33.29
CA ILE A 79 29.69 29.86 32.44
C ILE A 79 30.18 29.51 31.03
N LEU A 80 30.17 28.23 30.66
CA LEU A 80 30.45 27.81 29.28
C LEU A 80 29.29 28.23 28.37
N SER A 81 29.63 28.92 27.30
CA SER A 81 28.70 29.56 26.39
C SER A 81 27.84 28.54 25.63
N ARG A 82 26.52 28.78 25.60
CA ARG A 82 25.61 28.16 24.63
C ARG A 82 25.94 28.68 23.23
N ASN A 83 26.96 28.12 22.57
CA ASN A 83 27.27 28.35 21.15
C ASN A 83 28.25 27.31 20.58
N ASN A 84 28.09 26.04 20.94
CA ASN A 84 28.65 24.90 20.21
C ASN A 84 27.70 23.70 20.37
N VAL A 85 26.66 23.66 19.52
CA VAL A 85 26.04 22.38 19.15
C VAL A 85 26.95 21.84 18.05
N GLU A 86 27.81 20.87 18.38
CA GLU A 86 28.47 20.09 17.33
C GLU A 86 27.39 19.46 16.46
N GLN A 87 27.47 19.67 15.14
CA GLN A 87 26.65 18.89 14.21
C GLN A 87 27.10 17.43 14.31
N ALA A 88 26.36 16.65 15.08
CA ALA A 88 26.57 15.21 15.18
C ALA A 88 26.64 14.62 13.76
N ALA A 89 27.68 13.83 13.49
CA ALA A 89 27.97 13.34 12.16
C ALA A 89 26.74 12.62 11.56
N PRO A 90 26.45 12.79 10.25
CA PRO A 90 25.34 12.11 9.60
C PRO A 90 25.39 10.59 9.85
N PRO A 91 24.26 9.97 10.22
CA PRO A 91 24.24 8.56 10.58
C PRO A 91 24.66 7.72 9.38
N SER A 92 25.56 6.76 9.60
CA SER A 92 26.08 5.90 8.55
C SER A 92 26.19 4.44 9.00
N VAL A 93 26.02 3.54 8.04
CA VAL A 93 26.17 2.09 8.22
C VAL A 93 27.02 1.52 7.10
N THR A 94 27.60 0.34 7.31
CA THR A 94 28.38 -0.38 6.28
C THR A 94 27.65 -1.66 5.91
N ILE A 95 27.19 -1.74 4.67
CA ILE A 95 26.60 -2.96 4.09
C ILE A 95 27.61 -3.67 3.18
N TYR A 96 27.37 -4.95 2.92
CA TYR A 96 28.20 -5.81 2.06
C TYR A 96 27.31 -6.52 1.04
N PRO A 97 26.81 -5.83 0.00
CA PRO A 97 25.94 -6.45 -1.01
C PRO A 97 26.72 -7.51 -1.80
N ASP A 98 26.08 -8.62 -2.18
CA ASP A 98 26.73 -9.69 -2.97
C ASP A 98 27.45 -9.18 -4.24
N THR A 99 26.92 -8.11 -4.85
CA THR A 99 27.45 -7.43 -6.04
C THR A 99 28.71 -6.59 -5.80
N SER A 100 29.20 -6.52 -4.57
CA SER A 100 30.39 -5.75 -4.19
C SER A 100 31.70 -6.53 -4.28
N ASP A 101 31.67 -7.85 -4.48
CA ASP A 101 32.79 -8.78 -4.22
C ASP A 101 33.33 -8.69 -2.77
N GLY A 102 32.45 -8.44 -1.79
CA GLY A 102 32.81 -8.27 -0.38
C GLY A 102 33.41 -6.90 -0.03
N LYS A 103 33.32 -5.91 -0.94
CA LYS A 103 33.79 -4.53 -0.67
C LYS A 103 32.73 -3.77 0.15
N PRO A 104 33.11 -3.09 1.26
CA PRO A 104 32.17 -2.36 2.10
C PRO A 104 31.56 -1.17 1.35
N ILE A 105 30.23 -1.01 1.45
CA ILE A 105 29.50 0.16 0.96
C ILE A 105 28.95 0.93 2.17
N THR A 106 29.36 2.19 2.31
CA THR A 106 28.89 3.09 3.38
C THR A 106 27.58 3.76 2.95
N VAL A 107 26.46 3.43 3.60
CA VAL A 107 25.19 4.12 3.38
C VAL A 107 25.07 5.26 4.40
N MET A 108 24.96 6.50 3.92
CA MET A 108 24.78 7.69 4.75
C MET A 108 23.31 8.13 4.72
N GLY A 109 22.73 8.44 5.87
CA GLY A 109 21.36 8.90 6.03
C GLY A 109 21.25 10.24 6.74
N THR A 110 20.03 10.57 7.19
CA THR A 110 19.69 11.79 7.90
C THR A 110 19.21 11.45 9.31
N ARG A 111 19.72 12.15 10.34
CA ARG A 111 19.20 12.03 11.71
C ARG A 111 18.07 13.04 11.93
N MET A 112 16.94 12.55 12.46
CA MET A 112 15.83 13.37 12.96
C MET A 112 15.96 13.49 14.49
N PRO A 113 16.53 14.59 15.02
CA PRO A 113 16.82 14.70 16.45
C PRO A 113 15.56 14.74 17.31
N ASP A 114 14.50 15.41 16.84
CA ASP A 114 13.27 15.68 17.59
C ASP A 114 12.46 14.43 17.95
N VAL A 115 12.69 13.32 17.25
CA VAL A 115 12.08 11.99 17.51
C VAL A 115 13.14 10.90 17.72
N HIS A 116 14.41 11.26 17.83
CA HIS A 116 15.55 10.36 18.02
C HIS A 116 15.62 9.19 17.01
N GLN A 117 15.48 9.48 15.71
CA GLN A 117 15.52 8.48 14.62
C GLN A 117 16.63 8.74 13.60
N ASP A 118 17.12 7.67 12.99
CA ASP A 118 17.94 7.67 11.77
C ASP A 118 17.08 7.24 10.59
N VAL A 119 17.17 7.97 9.47
CA VAL A 119 16.40 7.71 8.27
C VAL A 119 17.31 7.59 7.06
N TYR A 120 17.13 6.54 6.28
CA TYR A 120 17.86 6.25 5.06
C TYR A 120 16.86 6.09 3.92
N LEU A 121 16.74 7.10 3.05
CA LEU A 121 15.77 7.16 1.97
C LEU A 121 16.42 6.78 0.63
N GLY A 122 15.70 6.04 -0.21
CA GLY A 122 16.12 5.77 -1.59
C GLY A 122 17.30 4.82 -1.73
N ILE A 123 17.45 3.82 -0.85
CA ILE A 123 18.46 2.76 -1.01
C ILE A 123 18.02 1.82 -2.14
N PRO A 124 18.82 1.60 -3.21
CA PRO A 124 18.44 0.70 -4.28
C PRO A 124 18.69 -0.76 -3.89
N PHE A 125 17.63 -1.58 -3.91
CA PHE A 125 17.73 -3.03 -3.70
C PHE A 125 17.96 -3.78 -5.03
N ALA A 126 17.63 -3.16 -6.17
CA ALA A 126 17.81 -3.72 -7.50
C ALA A 126 18.41 -2.70 -8.50
N LYS A 127 18.78 -3.19 -9.68
CA LYS A 127 19.10 -2.34 -10.84
C LYS A 127 17.83 -1.65 -11.37
N PRO A 128 17.95 -0.46 -11.98
CA PRO A 128 16.85 0.19 -12.69
C PRO A 128 16.23 -0.77 -13.72
N PRO A 129 14.92 -1.08 -13.67
CA PRO A 129 14.25 -2.03 -14.56
C PRO A 129 13.91 -1.40 -15.93
N VAL A 130 14.83 -0.58 -16.46
CA VAL A 130 14.66 0.23 -17.68
C VAL A 130 15.23 -0.47 -18.91
N GLY A 131 14.78 -0.07 -20.10
CA GLY A 131 15.34 -0.50 -21.38
C GLY A 131 15.41 -2.02 -21.49
N ASP A 132 16.61 -2.60 -21.54
CA ASP A 132 16.76 -4.05 -21.70
C ASP A 132 16.30 -4.87 -20.48
N LEU A 133 16.27 -4.25 -19.29
CA LEU A 133 15.73 -4.81 -18.05
C LEU A 133 14.22 -4.58 -17.88
N ARG A 134 13.58 -3.79 -18.75
CA ARG A 134 12.12 -3.70 -18.79
C ARG A 134 11.52 -5.07 -19.07
N PHE A 135 10.45 -5.38 -18.34
CA PHE A 135 9.79 -6.68 -18.34
C PHE A 135 10.69 -7.88 -17.98
N ARG A 136 11.82 -7.66 -17.27
CA ARG A 136 12.66 -8.71 -16.70
C ARG A 136 12.53 -8.79 -15.17
N PRO A 137 12.76 -9.97 -14.55
CA PRO A 137 12.94 -10.08 -13.11
C PRO A 137 14.04 -9.13 -12.60
N PRO A 138 13.92 -8.59 -11.38
CA PRO A 138 14.89 -7.67 -10.82
C PRO A 138 16.25 -8.35 -10.63
N GLN A 139 17.32 -7.58 -10.79
CA GLN A 139 18.69 -8.00 -10.53
C GLN A 139 19.27 -7.16 -9.39
N SER A 140 20.10 -7.74 -8.52
CA SER A 140 20.78 -7.01 -7.44
C SER A 140 21.49 -5.73 -7.95
N HIS A 141 21.32 -4.63 -7.21
CA HIS A 141 21.95 -3.35 -7.55
C HIS A 141 23.49 -3.46 -7.53
N ILE A 142 24.20 -2.71 -8.37
CA ILE A 142 25.67 -2.66 -8.38
C ILE A 142 26.11 -1.27 -7.90
N TYR A 143 26.70 -1.22 -6.71
CA TYR A 143 27.16 0.01 -6.08
C TYR A 143 28.51 0.43 -6.67
N ASN A 144 28.50 1.43 -7.57
CA ASN A 144 29.68 1.95 -8.26
C ASN A 144 30.58 2.88 -7.41
N SER A 145 30.30 2.98 -6.10
CA SER A 145 30.95 3.88 -5.15
C SER A 145 30.99 3.21 -3.77
N SER A 146 32.07 3.41 -3.01
CA SER A 146 32.17 2.96 -1.61
C SER A 146 31.27 3.72 -0.64
N THR A 147 30.58 4.76 -1.10
CA THR A 147 29.62 5.56 -0.33
C THR A 147 28.35 5.84 -1.15
N PHE A 148 27.18 5.68 -0.53
CA PHE A 148 25.86 5.99 -1.07
C PHE A 148 25.13 6.99 -0.16
N GLN A 149 24.48 7.99 -0.77
CA GLN A 149 23.73 9.04 -0.04
C GLN A 149 22.23 8.70 -0.03
N ALA A 150 21.78 8.07 1.04
CA ALA A 150 20.37 7.71 1.28
C ALA A 150 19.62 8.85 2.01
N THR A 151 19.65 10.06 1.45
CA THR A 151 19.10 11.27 2.09
C THR A 151 17.89 11.86 1.37
N THR A 152 17.48 11.27 0.24
CA THR A 152 16.47 11.82 -0.69
C THR A 152 15.37 10.79 -0.93
N PRO A 153 14.08 11.16 -0.88
CA PRO A 153 12.99 10.27 -1.29
C PRO A 153 13.19 9.74 -2.73
N PRO A 154 13.07 8.42 -2.98
CA PRO A 154 13.17 7.86 -4.32
C PRO A 154 11.95 8.21 -5.18
N PRO A 155 12.04 8.10 -6.52
CA PRO A 155 10.85 8.10 -7.37
C PRO A 155 9.89 6.97 -7.01
N ALA A 156 8.59 7.23 -7.13
CA ALA A 156 7.57 6.19 -7.18
C ALA A 156 7.61 5.45 -8.53
N CYS A 157 7.12 4.21 -8.58
CA CYS A 157 7.01 3.48 -9.83
C CYS A 157 5.94 4.08 -10.76
N MET A 158 6.08 3.89 -12.07
CA MET A 158 5.12 4.32 -13.10
C MET A 158 3.67 3.99 -12.75
N GLN A 159 2.83 5.04 -12.64
CA GLN A 159 1.41 5.00 -12.26
C GLN A 159 0.72 6.30 -12.72
N ASP A 160 -0.62 6.36 -12.69
CA ASP A 160 -1.30 7.67 -12.80
C ASP A 160 -0.93 8.54 -11.59
N ASN A 161 -0.49 9.76 -11.88
CA ASN A 161 -0.01 10.73 -10.92
C ASN A 161 -0.94 11.97 -10.83
N SER A 162 -2.14 11.89 -11.44
CA SER A 162 -3.14 12.98 -11.48
C SER A 162 -3.67 13.40 -10.11
N THR A 163 -3.48 12.58 -9.07
CA THR A 163 -3.89 12.84 -7.68
C THR A 163 -2.75 13.27 -6.76
N ASN A 164 -1.58 12.63 -6.85
CA ASN A 164 -0.61 12.62 -5.74
C ASN A 164 0.65 13.50 -5.92
N ASN A 165 0.87 14.08 -7.11
CA ASN A 165 2.03 14.95 -7.39
C ASN A 165 3.41 14.34 -7.04
N LEU A 166 3.54 13.01 -7.10
CA LEU A 166 4.79 12.28 -6.86
C LEU A 166 5.77 12.51 -8.02
N THR A 167 7.06 12.29 -7.79
CA THR A 167 7.99 12.03 -8.88
C THR A 167 7.85 10.55 -9.27
N ILE A 168 7.46 10.26 -10.51
CA ILE A 168 7.33 8.89 -11.03
C ILE A 168 8.48 8.54 -11.98
N SER A 169 8.89 7.28 -12.02
CA SER A 169 9.93 6.74 -12.90
C SER A 169 9.76 5.24 -13.11
N GLU A 170 10.37 4.68 -14.16
CA GLU A 170 10.67 3.23 -14.21
C GLU A 170 11.81 2.86 -13.27
N ASP A 171 12.80 3.75 -13.09
CA ASP A 171 13.83 3.61 -12.07
C ASP A 171 13.24 3.94 -10.70
N CYS A 172 12.67 2.91 -10.06
CA CYS A 172 11.89 3.04 -8.83
C CYS A 172 12.17 1.96 -7.78
N LEU A 173 13.08 1.00 -8.03
CA LEU A 173 13.31 -0.18 -7.18
C LEU A 173 14.19 0.13 -5.95
N TYR A 174 13.65 0.98 -5.09
CA TYR A 174 14.25 1.51 -3.88
C TYR A 174 13.46 1.14 -2.62
N LEU A 175 14.13 1.21 -1.48
CA LEU A 175 13.52 1.14 -0.16
C LEU A 175 13.98 2.27 0.75
N ASN A 176 13.13 2.59 1.73
CA ASN A 176 13.34 3.58 2.78
C ASN A 176 13.43 2.84 4.11
N ILE A 177 14.38 3.21 4.97
CA ILE A 177 14.59 2.61 6.30
C ILE A 177 14.49 3.70 7.37
N TYR A 178 13.77 3.42 8.45
CA TYR A 178 13.67 4.26 9.64
C TYR A 178 14.08 3.41 10.84
N ALA A 179 15.03 3.90 11.63
CA ALA A 179 15.64 3.17 12.74
C ALA A 179 15.79 4.09 13.97
N PRO A 180 15.83 3.56 15.21
CA PRO A 180 16.19 4.37 16.38
C PRO A 180 17.62 4.90 16.25
N ALA A 181 17.85 6.15 16.64
CA ALA A 181 19.14 6.82 16.47
C ALA A 181 20.29 6.05 17.14
N GLY A 182 21.26 5.59 16.34
CA GLY A 182 22.43 4.85 16.84
C GLY A 182 22.18 3.37 17.17
N SER A 183 21.03 2.79 16.78
CA SER A 183 20.74 1.35 16.93
C SER A 183 21.82 0.44 16.31
N ASN A 184 22.38 0.87 15.17
CA ASN A 184 23.53 0.26 14.48
C ASN A 184 24.82 0.19 15.31
N ALA A 185 24.97 0.99 16.37
CA ALA A 185 26.14 0.97 17.24
C ALA A 185 26.08 -0.11 18.34
N THR A 186 25.08 -1.00 18.29
CA THR A 186 24.85 -2.02 19.33
C THR A 186 24.64 -3.42 18.72
N ASN A 187 25.03 -4.45 19.48
CA ASN A 187 24.73 -5.84 19.13
C ASN A 187 23.32 -6.28 19.58
N ASN A 188 22.48 -5.34 20.06
CA ASN A 188 21.12 -5.61 20.52
C ASN A 188 20.15 -5.53 19.34
N TRP A 189 20.24 -6.49 18.40
CA TRP A 189 19.47 -6.45 17.17
C TRP A 189 17.96 -6.43 17.41
N LEU A 190 17.29 -5.43 16.82
CA LEU A 190 15.87 -5.17 16.96
C LEU A 190 15.05 -5.99 15.96
N PRO A 191 13.77 -6.30 16.22
CA PRO A 191 12.87 -6.82 15.19
C PRO A 191 12.77 -5.88 13.99
N VAL A 192 12.42 -6.42 12.83
CA VAL A 192 12.29 -5.65 11.57
C VAL A 192 10.85 -5.75 11.10
N MET A 193 10.23 -4.64 10.73
CA MET A 193 8.91 -4.63 10.09
C MET A 193 9.01 -4.04 8.69
N VAL A 194 8.64 -4.83 7.67
CA VAL A 194 8.76 -4.45 6.25
C VAL A 194 7.37 -4.18 5.67
N TRP A 195 7.08 -2.91 5.38
CA TRP A 195 5.84 -2.44 4.77
C TRP A 195 5.83 -2.66 3.25
N VAL A 196 4.74 -3.25 2.76
CA VAL A 196 4.40 -3.38 1.34
C VAL A 196 3.05 -2.69 1.13
N TYR A 197 3.05 -1.59 0.36
CA TYR A 197 1.84 -0.78 0.19
C TYR A 197 0.76 -1.42 -0.70
N GLY A 198 -0.49 -1.04 -0.46
CA GLY A 198 -1.62 -1.25 -1.37
C GLY A 198 -1.74 -0.19 -2.47
N GLY A 199 -2.80 -0.32 -3.29
CA GLY A 199 -3.05 0.53 -4.46
C GLY A 199 -3.42 -0.23 -5.74
N SER A 200 -4.23 -1.30 -5.61
CA SER A 200 -4.76 -2.11 -6.74
C SER A 200 -3.70 -2.54 -7.78
N PHE A 201 -2.46 -2.82 -7.33
CA PHE A 201 -1.29 -3.14 -8.17
C PHE A 201 -0.92 -2.08 -9.24
N THR A 202 -1.57 -0.92 -9.23
CA THR A 202 -1.49 0.12 -10.30
C THR A 202 -1.09 1.50 -9.79
N ALA A 203 -1.15 1.73 -8.48
CA ALA A 203 -0.70 2.94 -7.78
C ALA A 203 0.02 2.59 -6.46
N GLY A 204 0.65 3.58 -5.82
CA GLY A 204 1.30 3.46 -4.52
C GLY A 204 2.80 3.79 -4.54
N SER A 205 3.36 4.10 -3.36
CA SER A 205 4.78 4.40 -3.17
C SER A 205 5.17 4.28 -1.70
N ASN A 206 6.40 3.86 -1.42
CA ASN A 206 6.96 3.85 -0.07
C ASN A 206 7.05 5.25 0.59
N ASN A 207 7.02 6.33 -0.20
CA ASN A 207 7.04 7.70 0.31
C ASN A 207 5.70 8.13 0.96
N LEU A 208 4.59 7.47 0.64
CA LEU A 208 3.28 7.74 1.23
C LEU A 208 3.16 7.18 2.67
N TYR A 209 4.09 6.31 3.08
CA TYR A 209 4.03 5.56 4.34
C TYR A 209 5.34 5.70 5.14
N PRO A 210 5.64 6.91 5.67
CA PRO A 210 6.81 7.13 6.51
C PRO A 210 6.64 6.44 7.87
N GLY A 211 7.61 5.61 8.27
CA GLY A 211 7.55 4.82 9.52
C GLY A 211 7.63 5.64 10.82
N THR A 212 7.90 6.94 10.72
CA THR A 212 8.23 7.85 11.84
C THR A 212 7.26 7.76 13.02
N ALA A 213 5.94 7.78 12.79
CA ALA A 213 4.94 7.85 13.85
C ALA A 213 4.71 6.52 14.59
N LEU A 214 4.81 5.39 13.87
CA LEU A 214 4.81 4.05 14.45
C LEU A 214 6.10 3.79 15.24
N LEU A 215 7.25 4.21 14.70
CA LEU A 215 8.55 4.05 15.34
C LEU A 215 8.70 4.93 16.60
N ASP A 216 8.20 6.16 16.57
CA ASP A 216 8.12 7.05 17.74
C ASP A 216 7.29 6.42 18.87
N TYR A 217 6.13 5.85 18.55
CA TYR A 217 5.31 5.13 19.52
C TYR A 217 6.01 3.87 20.07
N ALA A 218 6.74 3.15 19.21
CA ALA A 218 7.54 1.99 19.59
C ALA A 218 8.70 2.35 20.53
N GLN A 219 9.37 3.49 20.30
CA GLN A 219 10.40 4.02 21.20
C GLN A 219 9.80 4.36 22.57
N HIS A 220 8.68 5.09 22.61
CA HIS A 220 7.98 5.44 23.86
C HIS A 220 7.46 4.23 24.65
N THR A 221 7.26 3.08 24.00
CA THR A 221 6.78 1.84 24.63
C THR A 221 7.89 0.80 24.88
N ASN A 222 9.16 1.16 24.72
CA ASN A 222 10.34 0.28 24.83
C ASN A 222 10.28 -0.96 23.90
N ARG A 223 9.64 -0.81 22.74
CA ARG A 223 9.48 -1.83 21.68
C ARG A 223 10.05 -1.37 20.33
N SER A 224 11.15 -0.61 20.36
CA SER A 224 11.85 -0.09 19.19
C SER A 224 12.19 -1.17 18.15
N PHE A 225 11.93 -0.90 16.88
CA PHE A 225 12.14 -1.84 15.77
C PHE A 225 12.76 -1.12 14.57
N ILE A 226 13.19 -1.84 13.53
CA ILE A 226 13.59 -1.25 12.24
C ILE A 226 12.41 -1.28 11.28
N TYR A 227 11.93 -0.12 10.85
CA TYR A 227 10.90 0.00 9.83
C TYR A 227 11.55 0.07 8.44
N VAL A 228 11.04 -0.70 7.49
CA VAL A 228 11.46 -0.65 6.08
C VAL A 228 10.22 -0.50 5.20
N ALA A 229 10.22 0.38 4.21
CA ALA A 229 9.18 0.44 3.18
C ALA A 229 9.79 0.39 1.78
N LEU A 230 9.36 -0.58 0.97
CA LEU A 230 9.90 -0.84 -0.37
C LEU A 230 8.92 -0.42 -1.47
N ASN A 231 9.46 -0.03 -2.63
CA ASN A 231 8.72 0.08 -3.88
C ASN A 231 8.73 -1.25 -4.63
N TYR A 232 7.71 -1.47 -5.47
CA TYR A 232 7.62 -2.56 -6.44
C TYR A 232 6.92 -2.08 -7.70
N ARG A 233 7.23 -2.67 -8.87
CA ARG A 233 6.63 -2.23 -10.14
C ARG A 233 5.11 -2.40 -10.16
N LEU A 234 4.45 -1.49 -10.88
CA LEU A 234 3.00 -1.34 -10.94
C LEU A 234 2.48 -1.47 -12.38
N GLY A 235 1.17 -1.70 -12.53
CA GLY A 235 0.49 -1.74 -13.81
C GLY A 235 1.13 -2.72 -14.80
N VAL A 236 1.21 -2.33 -16.08
CA VAL A 236 1.85 -3.13 -17.14
C VAL A 236 3.34 -3.41 -16.86
N PHE A 237 4.03 -2.53 -16.12
CA PHE A 237 5.46 -2.67 -15.81
C PHE A 237 5.74 -3.78 -14.79
N GLY A 238 4.82 -4.03 -13.85
CA GLY A 238 4.94 -5.03 -12.79
C GLY A 238 4.05 -6.25 -12.94
N TRP A 239 2.90 -6.11 -13.61
CA TRP A 239 1.78 -7.05 -13.58
C TRP A 239 1.14 -7.22 -14.96
N GLY A 240 1.96 -7.08 -16.01
CA GLY A 240 1.54 -7.37 -17.39
C GLY A 240 1.09 -8.82 -17.56
N THR A 241 0.10 -9.00 -18.43
CA THR A 241 -0.66 -10.25 -18.62
C THR A 241 -0.85 -10.52 -20.11
N GLY A 242 -1.27 -11.74 -20.46
CA GLY A 242 -1.45 -12.20 -21.84
C GLY A 242 -0.30 -13.04 -22.37
N SER A 243 -0.48 -13.55 -23.59
CA SER A 243 0.37 -14.51 -24.28
C SER A 243 1.83 -14.08 -24.36
N GLY A 244 2.11 -12.85 -24.79
CA GLY A 244 3.48 -12.32 -24.88
C GLY A 244 4.16 -12.18 -23.51
N PHE A 245 3.44 -11.75 -22.47
CA PHE A 245 4.00 -11.68 -21.11
C PHE A 245 4.28 -13.07 -20.54
N ALA A 246 3.49 -14.08 -20.88
CA ALA A 246 3.74 -15.47 -20.51
C ALA A 246 4.95 -16.06 -21.25
N GLU A 247 5.02 -15.91 -22.58
CA GLU A 247 6.12 -16.41 -23.43
C GLU A 247 7.49 -15.88 -22.96
N TYR A 248 7.58 -14.57 -22.72
CA TYR A 248 8.84 -13.91 -22.32
C TYR A 248 9.12 -13.98 -20.80
N ASN A 249 8.32 -14.74 -20.03
CA ASN A 249 8.45 -14.92 -18.57
C ASN A 249 8.39 -13.59 -17.79
N ALA A 250 7.51 -12.69 -18.24
CA ALA A 250 7.35 -11.32 -17.75
C ALA A 250 6.11 -11.13 -16.83
N ALA A 251 5.45 -12.22 -16.42
CA ALA A 251 4.40 -12.19 -15.39
C ALA A 251 4.96 -11.86 -13.99
N ASN A 252 4.10 -11.38 -13.09
CA ASN A 252 4.36 -11.26 -11.64
C ASN A 252 5.67 -10.54 -11.26
N LEU A 253 6.08 -9.54 -12.04
CA LEU A 253 7.33 -8.82 -11.82
C LEU A 253 7.31 -7.98 -10.54
N GLY A 254 6.17 -7.37 -10.19
CA GLY A 254 6.00 -6.67 -8.92
C GLY A 254 6.16 -7.61 -7.71
N LEU A 255 5.65 -8.84 -7.77
CA LEU A 255 5.89 -9.84 -6.73
C LEU A 255 7.37 -10.26 -6.66
N LYS A 256 8.04 -10.34 -7.81
CA LYS A 256 9.49 -10.62 -7.90
C LYS A 256 10.33 -9.46 -7.35
N ASP A 257 9.85 -8.21 -7.46
CA ASP A 257 10.46 -7.02 -6.84
C ASP A 257 10.31 -7.04 -5.31
N ILE A 258 9.11 -7.34 -4.79
CA ILE A 258 8.86 -7.52 -3.35
C ILE A 258 9.77 -8.59 -2.77
N ILE A 259 9.91 -9.73 -3.48
CA ILE A 259 10.86 -10.79 -3.11
C ILE A 259 12.29 -10.27 -3.07
N LYS A 260 12.79 -9.57 -4.11
CA LYS A 260 14.19 -9.08 -4.09
C LYS A 260 14.42 -7.98 -3.04
N GLY A 261 13.41 -7.17 -2.72
CA GLY A 261 13.45 -6.23 -1.59
C GLY A 261 13.57 -6.93 -0.24
N LEU A 262 12.76 -7.97 0.00
CA LEU A 262 12.87 -8.81 1.21
C LEU A 262 14.20 -9.58 1.28
N THR A 263 14.69 -10.07 0.15
CA THR A 263 16.03 -10.68 0.04
C THR A 263 17.12 -9.67 0.40
N TRP A 264 17.04 -8.42 -0.06
CA TRP A 264 17.98 -7.36 0.34
C TRP A 264 17.92 -7.07 1.84
N VAL A 265 16.73 -7.11 2.46
CA VAL A 265 16.57 -6.97 3.91
C VAL A 265 17.28 -8.12 4.64
N GLN A 266 17.09 -9.37 4.23
CA GLN A 266 17.80 -10.52 4.79
C GLN A 266 19.33 -10.40 4.65
N GLU A 267 19.83 -9.94 3.49
CA GLU A 267 21.25 -9.70 3.21
C GLU A 267 21.87 -8.57 4.07
N ASN A 268 21.15 -7.46 4.31
CA ASN A 268 21.78 -6.19 4.74
C ASN A 268 21.23 -5.54 6.03
N ILE A 269 20.06 -5.93 6.56
CA ILE A 269 19.38 -5.13 7.61
C ILE A 269 20.12 -5.11 8.97
N TRP A 270 20.99 -6.09 9.21
CA TRP A 270 21.87 -6.16 10.39
C TRP A 270 22.78 -4.94 10.51
N ALA A 271 23.20 -4.33 9.40
CA ALA A 271 24.02 -3.12 9.41
C ALA A 271 23.29 -1.91 10.01
N PHE A 272 21.95 -1.93 9.96
CA PHE A 272 21.05 -0.91 10.54
C PHE A 272 20.58 -1.29 11.96
N GLY A 273 21.15 -2.35 12.56
CA GLY A 273 20.74 -2.86 13.88
C GLY A 273 19.50 -3.76 13.85
N GLY A 274 19.04 -4.23 12.69
CA GLY A 274 17.88 -5.11 12.55
C GLY A 274 18.25 -6.60 12.56
N ASN A 275 17.40 -7.44 13.15
CA ASN A 275 17.58 -8.89 13.16
C ASN A 275 16.88 -9.52 11.92
N PRO A 276 17.64 -10.12 10.96
CA PRO A 276 17.04 -10.77 9.78
C PRO A 276 16.15 -11.98 10.15
N GLU A 277 16.43 -12.68 11.25
CA GLU A 277 15.61 -13.79 11.76
C GLU A 277 14.27 -13.32 12.35
N LYS A 278 14.13 -12.02 12.66
CA LYS A 278 12.90 -11.40 13.19
C LYS A 278 12.30 -10.36 12.23
N VAL A 279 12.36 -10.63 10.92
CA VAL A 279 11.58 -9.89 9.92
C VAL A 279 10.10 -10.28 10.04
N THR A 280 9.24 -9.28 10.21
CA THR A 280 7.78 -9.37 10.04
C THR A 280 7.41 -8.56 8.80
N VAL A 281 6.78 -9.19 7.81
CA VAL A 281 6.31 -8.47 6.62
C VAL A 281 4.85 -8.05 6.82
N PHE A 282 4.51 -6.80 6.52
CA PHE A 282 3.15 -6.28 6.68
C PHE A 282 2.76 -5.34 5.55
N GLY A 283 1.45 -5.22 5.30
CA GLY A 283 0.96 -4.48 4.15
C GLY A 283 -0.55 -4.52 4.05
N GLU A 284 -1.10 -3.59 3.26
CA GLU A 284 -2.54 -3.44 3.01
C GLU A 284 -2.91 -3.75 1.55
N SER A 285 -4.14 -4.21 1.31
CA SER A 285 -4.74 -4.38 -0.01
C SER A 285 -3.85 -5.21 -0.97
N ALA A 286 -3.47 -4.68 -2.13
CA ALA A 286 -2.52 -5.29 -3.06
C ALA A 286 -1.18 -5.73 -2.41
N GLY A 287 -0.74 -5.04 -1.37
CA GLY A 287 0.41 -5.41 -0.54
C GLY A 287 0.12 -6.63 0.33
N ALA A 288 -1.03 -6.67 1.02
CA ALA A 288 -1.51 -7.83 1.77
C ALA A 288 -1.68 -9.06 0.87
N VAL A 289 -2.28 -8.90 -0.31
CA VAL A 289 -2.39 -9.95 -1.33
C VAL A 289 -1.00 -10.46 -1.73
N SER A 290 -0.07 -9.56 -2.04
CA SER A 290 1.31 -9.92 -2.43
C SER A 290 2.05 -10.67 -1.31
N ILE A 291 1.94 -10.22 -0.06
CA ILE A 291 2.49 -10.88 1.13
C ILE A 291 1.90 -12.28 1.29
N SER A 292 0.58 -12.40 1.16
CA SER A 292 -0.10 -13.68 1.29
C SER A 292 0.35 -14.67 0.22
N LEU A 293 0.67 -14.22 -1.00
CA LEU A 293 1.19 -15.06 -2.08
C LEU A 293 2.59 -15.60 -1.78
N LEU A 294 3.40 -14.92 -0.96
CA LEU A 294 4.69 -15.43 -0.50
C LEU A 294 4.55 -16.70 0.37
N PHE A 295 3.39 -16.94 0.98
CA PHE A 295 3.15 -18.19 1.71
C PHE A 295 3.09 -19.43 0.81
N LEU A 296 2.92 -19.30 -0.51
CA LEU A 296 2.91 -20.45 -1.42
C LEU A 296 4.29 -21.14 -1.48
N ASP A 297 5.39 -20.41 -1.24
CA ASP A 297 6.69 -21.00 -0.93
C ASP A 297 6.70 -21.51 0.52
N GLN A 298 6.44 -22.81 0.68
CA GLN A 298 6.45 -23.48 1.99
C GLN A 298 7.82 -23.41 2.69
N SER A 299 8.90 -23.16 1.95
CA SER A 299 10.27 -23.11 2.46
C SER A 299 10.75 -21.70 2.82
N THR A 300 9.90 -20.67 2.62
CA THR A 300 10.35 -19.27 2.61
C THR A 300 11.06 -18.85 3.90
N THR A 301 12.26 -18.29 3.74
CA THR A 301 13.08 -17.72 4.82
C THR A 301 12.98 -16.20 4.91
N LEU A 302 12.32 -15.54 3.93
CA LEU A 302 12.28 -14.09 3.77
C LEU A 302 11.69 -13.34 4.98
N PHE A 303 10.78 -13.98 5.72
CA PHE A 303 10.14 -13.45 6.92
C PHE A 303 9.86 -14.54 7.96
N SER A 304 9.67 -14.12 9.20
CA SER A 304 9.39 -14.95 10.37
C SER A 304 7.89 -15.01 10.72
N GLY A 305 7.17 -13.92 10.50
CA GLY A 305 5.71 -13.82 10.59
C GLY A 305 5.17 -12.73 9.64
N ALA A 306 3.85 -12.62 9.50
CA ALA A 306 3.22 -11.63 8.62
C ALA A 306 1.97 -10.96 9.20
N ILE A 307 1.64 -9.76 8.73
CA ILE A 307 0.36 -9.08 8.98
C ILE A 307 -0.25 -8.69 7.62
N MET A 308 -1.49 -9.12 7.37
CA MET A 308 -2.19 -8.89 6.09
C MET A 308 -3.46 -8.10 6.34
N GLU A 309 -3.42 -6.81 6.02
CA GLU A 309 -4.49 -5.84 6.24
C GLU A 309 -5.35 -5.76 4.96
N SER A 310 -6.62 -6.17 5.04
CA SER A 310 -7.58 -6.11 3.95
C SER A 310 -7.13 -6.80 2.63
N GLY A 311 -6.62 -8.05 2.70
CA GLY A 311 -6.29 -8.84 1.50
C GLY A 311 -5.73 -10.26 1.73
N ALA A 312 -5.94 -11.17 0.77
CA ALA A 312 -5.42 -12.55 0.74
C ALA A 312 -5.20 -13.07 -0.71
N GLN A 313 -4.69 -14.29 -0.88
CA GLN A 313 -4.18 -14.82 -2.16
C GLN A 313 -5.24 -15.00 -3.26
N SER A 314 -6.52 -14.90 -2.89
CA SER A 314 -7.67 -15.04 -3.79
C SER A 314 -8.60 -13.84 -3.67
N THR A 315 -8.05 -12.66 -3.37
CA THR A 315 -8.77 -11.37 -3.34
C THR A 315 -9.05 -10.83 -4.74
N VAL A 316 -8.24 -11.18 -5.74
CA VAL A 316 -8.41 -10.78 -7.14
C VAL A 316 -8.49 -12.00 -8.07
N PRO A 317 -9.25 -11.93 -9.19
CA PRO A 317 -9.44 -13.04 -10.12
C PRO A 317 -8.15 -13.59 -10.72
N THR A 318 -7.60 -14.62 -10.07
CA THR A 318 -6.29 -15.18 -10.39
C THR A 318 -6.45 -16.42 -11.28
N GLY A 319 -5.83 -16.39 -12.47
CA GLY A 319 -5.83 -17.46 -13.46
C GLY A 319 -4.56 -17.45 -14.34
N PRO A 320 -4.43 -18.37 -15.32
CA PRO A 320 -3.25 -18.47 -16.20
C PRO A 320 -2.93 -17.19 -16.96
N THR A 321 -1.66 -16.76 -16.90
CA THR A 321 -1.17 -15.51 -17.51
C THR A 321 -1.52 -15.40 -18.99
N ASN A 322 -1.39 -16.49 -19.74
CA ASN A 322 -1.48 -16.52 -21.21
C ASN A 322 -2.92 -16.52 -21.77
N THR A 323 -3.95 -16.60 -20.94
CA THR A 323 -5.34 -16.73 -21.40
C THR A 323 -6.35 -15.91 -20.60
N THR A 324 -6.10 -15.59 -19.33
CA THR A 324 -7.11 -14.99 -18.43
C THR A 324 -7.55 -13.61 -18.88
N TRP A 325 -6.61 -12.77 -19.34
CA TRP A 325 -6.87 -11.39 -19.76
C TRP A 325 -6.27 -11.10 -21.15
N GLU A 326 -6.33 -12.09 -22.05
CA GLU A 326 -5.76 -11.98 -23.40
C GLU A 326 -6.45 -10.89 -24.25
N ASN A 327 -7.73 -10.61 -23.97
CA ASN A 327 -8.44 -9.45 -24.52
C ASN A 327 -7.84 -8.10 -24.08
N ALA A 328 -7.37 -7.98 -22.83
CA ALA A 328 -6.69 -6.79 -22.35
C ALA A 328 -5.30 -6.63 -22.99
N TYR A 329 -4.57 -7.73 -23.19
CA TYR A 329 -3.30 -7.74 -23.93
C TYR A 329 -3.48 -7.35 -25.40
N ALA A 330 -4.48 -7.91 -26.09
CA ALA A 330 -4.82 -7.53 -27.46
C ALA A 330 -5.25 -6.06 -27.58
N SER A 331 -6.02 -5.54 -26.61
CA SER A 331 -6.41 -4.12 -26.54
C SER A 331 -5.20 -3.20 -26.31
N LEU A 332 -4.25 -3.60 -25.46
CA LEU A 332 -2.98 -2.88 -25.27
C LEU A 332 -2.16 -2.85 -26.56
N LEU A 333 -2.08 -3.96 -27.30
CA LEU A 333 -1.40 -4.00 -28.60
C LEU A 333 -2.07 -3.10 -29.65
N ASP A 334 -3.40 -2.99 -29.64
CA ASP A 334 -4.16 -2.13 -30.57
C ASP A 334 -3.92 -0.64 -30.27
N VAL A 335 -4.10 -0.23 -29.00
CA VAL A 335 -3.89 1.15 -28.52
C VAL A 335 -2.45 1.63 -28.74
N THR A 336 -1.48 0.73 -28.70
CA THR A 336 -0.05 1.03 -28.94
C THR A 336 0.39 0.89 -30.40
N ASN A 337 -0.47 0.38 -31.29
CA ASN A 337 -0.15 -0.04 -32.67
C ASN A 337 0.88 -1.19 -32.76
N CYS A 338 1.14 -1.91 -31.66
CA CYS A 338 2.03 -3.06 -31.62
C CYS A 338 1.40 -4.37 -32.13
N THR A 339 0.15 -4.36 -32.61
CA THR A 339 -0.49 -5.55 -33.23
C THR A 339 0.27 -6.09 -34.44
N THR A 340 0.83 -5.21 -35.28
CA THR A 340 1.71 -5.55 -36.40
C THR A 340 2.90 -4.58 -36.41
N PRO A 341 4.00 -4.91 -35.72
CA PRO A 341 5.18 -4.04 -35.65
C PRO A 341 5.77 -3.73 -37.03
N SER A 342 6.26 -2.49 -37.20
CA SER A 342 6.76 -1.98 -38.49
C SER A 342 8.01 -2.71 -38.99
N ASP A 343 8.86 -3.20 -38.08
CA ASP A 343 9.91 -4.16 -38.39
C ASP A 343 9.38 -5.59 -38.15
N LYS A 344 9.45 -6.44 -39.18
CA LYS A 344 9.00 -7.83 -39.14
C LYS A 344 9.87 -8.74 -38.26
N ASN A 345 11.02 -8.26 -37.80
CA ASN A 345 11.89 -8.96 -36.85
C ASN A 345 11.50 -8.68 -35.38
N VAL A 346 10.63 -7.69 -35.13
CA VAL A 346 10.18 -7.29 -33.78
C VAL A 346 8.85 -7.97 -33.48
N THR A 347 8.77 -8.75 -32.39
CA THR A 347 7.48 -9.31 -31.94
C THR A 347 6.60 -8.26 -31.30
N GLN A 348 5.30 -8.56 -31.19
CA GLN A 348 4.30 -7.72 -30.50
C GLN A 348 4.75 -7.34 -29.09
N PHE A 349 5.34 -8.28 -28.35
CA PHE A 349 5.88 -8.04 -27.00
C PHE A 349 7.15 -7.17 -27.01
N GLN A 350 8.05 -7.34 -27.97
CA GLN A 350 9.23 -6.48 -28.11
C GLN A 350 8.85 -5.04 -28.46
N CYS A 351 7.85 -4.84 -29.31
CA CYS A 351 7.29 -3.52 -29.61
C CYS A 351 6.80 -2.80 -28.34
N LEU A 352 6.07 -3.49 -27.45
CA LEU A 352 5.68 -2.95 -26.14
C LEU A 352 6.91 -2.67 -25.25
N LYS A 353 7.94 -3.53 -25.29
CA LYS A 353 9.18 -3.35 -24.52
C LYS A 353 9.97 -2.10 -24.96
N GLU A 354 9.89 -1.72 -26.23
CA GLU A 354 10.67 -0.63 -26.83
C GLU A 354 9.99 0.75 -26.74
N MET A 355 8.73 0.83 -26.28
CA MET A 355 7.98 2.10 -26.17
C MET A 355 8.60 3.13 -25.21
N PRO A 356 8.32 4.45 -25.39
CA PRO A 356 8.46 5.43 -24.31
C PRO A 356 7.55 5.07 -23.13
N GLU A 357 8.07 5.14 -21.90
CA GLU A 357 7.37 4.71 -20.68
C GLU A 357 6.09 5.51 -20.41
N GLN A 358 6.06 6.80 -20.74
CA GLN A 358 4.86 7.64 -20.62
C GLN A 358 3.75 7.23 -21.60
N GLU A 359 4.11 6.85 -22.83
CA GLU A 359 3.14 6.40 -23.84
C GLU A 359 2.60 4.99 -23.51
N LEU A 360 3.45 4.11 -22.96
CA LEU A 360 3.04 2.80 -22.45
C LEU A 360 2.10 2.92 -21.24
N LEU A 361 2.39 3.81 -20.28
CA LEU A 361 1.50 4.11 -19.16
C LEU A 361 0.15 4.67 -19.65
N LYS A 362 0.16 5.64 -20.56
CA LYS A 362 -1.02 6.23 -21.19
C LYS A 362 -1.86 5.21 -21.96
N ALA A 363 -1.21 4.23 -22.61
CA ALA A 363 -1.90 3.11 -23.24
C ALA A 363 -2.57 2.19 -22.20
N GLN A 364 -1.89 1.84 -21.10
CA GLN A 364 -2.50 1.14 -19.96
C GLN A 364 -3.75 1.89 -19.46
N LEU A 365 -3.67 3.19 -19.21
CA LEU A 365 -4.79 3.98 -18.67
C LEU A 365 -5.95 4.05 -19.66
N THR A 366 -5.65 4.07 -20.96
CA THR A 366 -6.64 3.99 -22.03
C THR A 366 -7.36 2.63 -22.01
N VAL A 367 -6.64 1.51 -21.89
CA VAL A 367 -7.25 0.17 -21.77
C VAL A 367 -8.10 0.06 -20.49
N GLN A 368 -7.61 0.53 -19.34
CA GLN A 368 -8.36 0.52 -18.07
C GLN A 368 -9.64 1.38 -18.12
N SER A 369 -9.72 2.38 -19.00
CA SER A 369 -10.93 3.20 -19.20
C SER A 369 -12.00 2.55 -20.10
N GLN A 370 -11.69 1.43 -20.77
CA GLN A 370 -12.65 0.72 -21.61
C GLN A 370 -13.67 -0.03 -20.73
N THR A 371 -14.96 0.04 -21.08
CA THR A 371 -16.06 -0.57 -20.30
C THR A 371 -15.86 -2.06 -20.00
N GLU A 372 -15.20 -2.79 -20.90
CA GLU A 372 -14.89 -4.21 -20.75
C GLU A 372 -13.90 -4.52 -19.60
N PHE A 373 -13.06 -3.54 -19.23
CA PHE A 373 -12.01 -3.67 -18.20
C PHE A 373 -12.24 -2.75 -16.99
N SER A 374 -13.20 -1.83 -17.04
CA SER A 374 -13.38 -0.75 -16.05
C SER A 374 -13.70 -1.19 -14.62
N ALA A 375 -13.98 -2.48 -14.39
CA ALA A 375 -14.19 -3.08 -13.06
C ALA A 375 -13.24 -4.26 -12.77
N GLY A 376 -12.38 -4.67 -13.72
CA GLY A 376 -11.58 -5.88 -13.68
C GLY A 376 -10.11 -5.62 -13.32
N PHE A 377 -9.53 -6.51 -12.53
CA PHE A 377 -8.11 -6.47 -12.16
C PHE A 377 -7.21 -7.01 -13.30
N ILE A 378 -7.15 -6.28 -14.43
CA ILE A 378 -6.37 -6.69 -15.61
C ILE A 378 -4.85 -6.62 -15.43
N PHE A 379 -4.36 -5.85 -14.46
CA PHE A 379 -2.96 -5.79 -14.05
C PHE A 379 -2.85 -6.25 -12.60
N CYS A 380 -2.66 -7.55 -12.37
CA CYS A 380 -2.60 -8.15 -11.04
C CYS A 380 -1.82 -9.50 -11.06
N PRO A 381 -1.68 -10.22 -9.93
CA PRO A 381 -1.07 -11.55 -9.91
C PRO A 381 -1.76 -12.55 -10.84
N THR A 382 -0.97 -13.38 -11.53
CA THR A 382 -1.45 -14.42 -12.46
C THR A 382 -0.70 -15.73 -12.25
N ILE A 383 -1.32 -16.85 -12.60
CA ILE A 383 -0.66 -18.17 -12.57
C ILE A 383 0.39 -18.19 -13.68
N ASP A 384 1.67 -18.20 -13.30
CA ASP A 384 2.83 -18.22 -14.21
C ASP A 384 3.54 -19.59 -14.27
N GLY A 385 2.99 -20.58 -13.56
CA GLY A 385 3.51 -21.95 -13.53
C GLY A 385 4.84 -22.10 -12.77
N LYS A 386 5.29 -21.06 -12.06
CA LYS A 386 6.63 -21.03 -11.42
C LYS A 386 6.58 -20.41 -10.02
N LEU A 387 6.27 -19.12 -9.94
CA LEU A 387 6.12 -18.39 -8.68
C LEU A 387 4.69 -18.51 -8.14
N ILE A 388 3.71 -18.52 -9.04
CA ILE A 388 2.33 -18.93 -8.76
C ILE A 388 2.08 -20.17 -9.64
N PRO A 389 2.31 -21.38 -9.13
CA PRO A 389 2.37 -22.59 -9.96
C PRO A 389 0.99 -23.13 -10.37
N ASP A 390 -0.02 -22.89 -9.55
CA ASP A 390 -1.43 -23.25 -9.76
C ASP A 390 -2.31 -22.24 -8.97
N SER A 391 -3.62 -22.37 -9.08
CA SER A 391 -4.62 -21.54 -8.41
C SER A 391 -4.39 -21.47 -6.89
N PRO A 392 -4.11 -20.28 -6.31
CA PRO A 392 -3.78 -20.15 -4.89
C PRO A 392 -4.86 -20.70 -3.96
N HIS A 393 -6.14 -20.52 -4.32
CA HIS A 393 -7.29 -21.08 -3.60
C HIS A 393 -7.18 -22.61 -3.46
N THR A 394 -6.79 -23.30 -4.53
CA THR A 394 -6.61 -24.76 -4.58
C THR A 394 -5.39 -25.20 -3.77
N LEU A 395 -4.24 -24.53 -3.96
CA LEU A 395 -2.99 -24.82 -3.25
C LEU A 395 -3.18 -24.72 -1.73
N ILE A 396 -3.79 -23.63 -1.26
CA ILE A 396 -4.08 -23.40 0.17
C ILE A 396 -5.06 -24.44 0.71
N SER A 397 -6.10 -24.81 -0.05
CA SER A 397 -7.04 -25.87 0.33
C SER A 397 -6.39 -27.24 0.51
N GLN A 398 -5.30 -27.50 -0.23
CA GLN A 398 -4.47 -28.71 -0.12
C GLN A 398 -3.39 -28.62 0.97
N GLY A 399 -3.16 -27.44 1.56
CA GLY A 399 -2.13 -27.22 2.59
C GLY A 399 -0.75 -26.84 2.02
N HIS A 400 -0.66 -26.51 0.73
CA HIS A 400 0.55 -25.97 0.10
C HIS A 400 0.76 -24.50 0.51
N MET A 401 1.11 -24.30 1.78
CA MET A 401 1.47 -23.01 2.35
C MET A 401 2.54 -23.11 3.45
N ALA A 402 3.27 -22.02 3.68
CA ALA A 402 4.23 -21.87 4.76
C ALA A 402 3.55 -21.82 6.13
N LYS A 403 4.12 -22.52 7.13
CA LYS A 403 3.59 -22.55 8.50
C LYS A 403 4.20 -21.45 9.38
N LYS A 404 4.07 -20.19 8.93
CA LYS A 404 4.50 -18.99 9.65
C LYS A 404 3.33 -18.41 10.46
N PRO A 405 3.56 -17.83 11.65
CA PRO A 405 2.54 -17.06 12.36
C PRO A 405 2.01 -15.89 11.51
N PHE A 406 0.73 -15.55 11.64
CA PHE A 406 0.19 -14.35 11.01
C PHE A 406 -1.01 -13.70 11.71
N ILE A 407 -1.16 -12.40 11.48
CA ILE A 407 -2.40 -11.64 11.65
C ILE A 407 -3.02 -11.43 10.27
N THR A 408 -4.33 -11.58 10.12
CA THR A 408 -5.05 -11.12 8.92
C THR A 408 -6.43 -10.59 9.29
N GLY A 409 -6.79 -9.39 8.83
CA GLY A 409 -8.06 -8.78 9.16
C GLY A 409 -8.47 -7.77 8.10
N ASN A 410 -9.72 -7.35 8.17
CA ASN A 410 -10.39 -6.58 7.12
C ASN A 410 -11.10 -5.38 7.73
N ASN A 411 -11.42 -4.39 6.91
CA ASN A 411 -12.41 -3.38 7.26
C ASN A 411 -13.83 -3.99 7.29
N LYS A 412 -14.79 -3.34 7.97
CA LYS A 412 -16.18 -3.81 8.02
C LYS A 412 -16.89 -3.70 6.67
N ASP A 413 -16.68 -2.57 5.98
CA ASP A 413 -17.51 -2.10 4.88
C ASP A 413 -16.70 -1.99 3.56
N GLU A 414 -15.71 -2.86 3.39
CA GLU A 414 -14.72 -2.92 2.28
C GLU A 414 -15.24 -2.46 0.91
N GLY A 415 -16.34 -3.07 0.44
CA GLY A 415 -16.86 -2.89 -0.91
C GLY A 415 -17.47 -1.51 -1.20
N THR A 416 -17.77 -0.70 -0.19
CA THR A 416 -18.35 0.65 -0.37
C THR A 416 -17.44 1.60 -1.15
N ARG A 417 -16.12 1.34 -1.12
CA ARG A 417 -15.10 2.10 -1.84
C ARG A 417 -15.01 1.73 -3.32
N PHE A 418 -15.41 0.51 -3.67
CA PHE A 418 -15.15 -0.10 -4.99
C PHE A 418 -16.39 -0.16 -5.90
N VAL A 419 -17.59 -0.23 -5.33
CA VAL A 419 -18.83 -0.22 -6.13
C VAL A 419 -19.27 1.22 -6.44
N PRO A 420 -19.69 1.55 -7.68
CA PRO A 420 -20.11 2.92 -7.98
C PRO A 420 -21.34 3.37 -7.16
N PRO A 421 -21.33 4.58 -6.56
CA PRO A 421 -22.52 5.15 -5.90
C PRO A 421 -23.67 5.45 -6.88
N THR A 422 -23.45 5.26 -8.19
CA THR A 422 -24.49 5.33 -9.23
C THR A 422 -25.27 4.03 -9.39
N ILE A 423 -24.91 2.93 -8.71
CA ILE A 423 -25.71 1.69 -8.73
C ILE A 423 -27.13 1.99 -8.23
N ASN A 424 -28.09 1.80 -9.13
CA ASN A 424 -29.49 2.14 -8.91
C ASN A 424 -30.42 0.91 -8.91
N SER A 425 -29.92 -0.26 -9.30
CA SER A 425 -30.69 -1.49 -9.51
C SER A 425 -29.79 -2.72 -9.44
N THR A 426 -30.34 -3.87 -9.04
CA THR A 426 -29.63 -5.15 -8.99
C THR A 426 -29.06 -5.57 -10.35
N LEU A 427 -29.71 -5.23 -11.47
CA LEU A 427 -29.21 -5.52 -12.81
C LEU A 427 -27.91 -4.75 -13.13
N TYR A 428 -27.82 -3.48 -12.72
CA TYR A 428 -26.59 -2.71 -12.86
C TYR A 428 -25.49 -3.28 -11.95
N GLY A 429 -25.80 -3.57 -10.68
CA GLY A 429 -24.85 -4.22 -9.77
C GLY A 429 -24.29 -5.54 -10.31
N LEU A 430 -25.15 -6.42 -10.84
CA LEU A 430 -24.73 -7.68 -11.47
C LEU A 430 -23.80 -7.45 -12.68
N SER A 431 -24.00 -6.39 -13.46
CA SER A 431 -23.08 -6.06 -14.56
C SER A 431 -21.69 -5.63 -14.07
N ILE A 432 -21.58 -4.94 -12.92
CA ILE A 432 -20.27 -4.61 -12.30
C ILE A 432 -19.56 -5.88 -11.81
N ILE A 433 -20.28 -6.80 -11.15
CA ILE A 433 -19.70 -8.10 -10.73
C ILE A 433 -19.26 -8.92 -11.95
N THR A 434 -20.05 -8.92 -13.02
CA THR A 434 -19.70 -9.65 -14.26
C THR A 434 -18.48 -9.04 -14.97
N LEU A 435 -18.34 -7.71 -14.97
CA LEU A 435 -17.18 -7.01 -15.55
C LEU A 435 -15.91 -7.08 -14.68
N GLY A 436 -16.03 -7.43 -13.40
CA GLY A 436 -14.89 -7.73 -12.54
C GLY A 436 -14.20 -9.05 -12.90
N GLU A 437 -14.94 -9.99 -13.49
CA GLU A 437 -14.47 -11.33 -13.81
C GLU A 437 -13.96 -11.47 -15.26
N PRO A 438 -12.86 -12.23 -15.49
CA PRO A 438 -12.37 -12.53 -16.84
C PRO A 438 -13.30 -13.48 -17.61
N VAL A 439 -14.17 -14.24 -16.94
CA VAL A 439 -15.24 -15.03 -17.57
C VAL A 439 -16.52 -14.90 -16.76
N ASP A 440 -17.59 -14.42 -17.39
CA ASP A 440 -18.92 -14.18 -16.84
C ASP A 440 -19.38 -15.31 -15.88
N PRO A 441 -19.74 -15.01 -14.62
CA PRO A 441 -20.34 -15.99 -13.72
C PRO A 441 -21.64 -16.56 -14.28
N THR A 442 -21.90 -17.85 -14.03
CA THR A 442 -23.12 -18.50 -14.53
C THR A 442 -24.39 -17.86 -13.98
N LYS A 443 -25.46 -17.83 -14.78
CA LYS A 443 -26.78 -17.32 -14.35
C LYS A 443 -27.32 -18.03 -13.10
N MET A 444 -26.93 -19.29 -12.87
CA MET A 444 -27.27 -20.03 -11.65
C MET A 444 -26.58 -19.40 -10.42
N ALA A 445 -25.26 -19.23 -10.49
CA ALA A 445 -24.49 -18.57 -9.43
C ALA A 445 -24.95 -17.12 -9.19
N LEU A 446 -25.25 -16.34 -10.24
CA LEU A 446 -25.75 -14.97 -10.07
C LEU A 446 -27.16 -14.92 -9.44
N ASN A 447 -28.04 -15.87 -9.76
CA ASN A 447 -29.37 -15.97 -9.14
C ASN A 447 -29.27 -16.39 -7.65
N GLU A 448 -28.37 -17.31 -7.32
CA GLU A 448 -28.11 -17.72 -5.94
C GLU A 448 -27.50 -16.57 -5.13
N LEU A 449 -26.54 -15.84 -5.70
CA LEU A 449 -25.91 -14.67 -5.10
C LEU A 449 -26.94 -13.59 -4.71
N VAL A 450 -27.89 -13.23 -5.58
CA VAL A 450 -28.94 -12.24 -5.23
C VAL A 450 -30.03 -12.78 -4.30
N SER A 451 -30.14 -14.10 -4.16
CA SER A 451 -30.97 -14.75 -3.13
C SER A 451 -30.30 -14.72 -1.74
N LEU A 452 -28.97 -14.84 -1.72
CA LEU A 452 -28.11 -14.77 -0.55
C LEU A 452 -27.91 -13.33 -0.04
N TYR A 453 -27.89 -12.35 -0.97
CA TYR A 453 -27.84 -10.91 -0.72
C TYR A 453 -29.10 -10.24 -1.33
N PRO A 454 -30.27 -10.33 -0.69
CA PRO A 454 -31.47 -9.66 -1.17
C PRO A 454 -31.33 -8.12 -1.06
N ASP A 455 -32.02 -7.38 -1.93
CA ASP A 455 -32.03 -5.90 -1.92
C ASP A 455 -32.88 -5.37 -0.74
N VAL A 456 -32.30 -5.45 0.46
CA VAL A 456 -32.88 -5.01 1.73
C VAL A 456 -31.89 -4.08 2.41
N THR A 457 -32.24 -2.80 2.53
CA THR A 457 -31.35 -1.71 2.96
C THR A 457 -30.60 -1.98 4.27
N SER A 458 -31.23 -2.68 5.22
CA SER A 458 -30.65 -3.02 6.52
C SER A 458 -29.66 -4.20 6.53
N LEU A 459 -29.55 -4.95 5.42
CA LEU A 459 -28.63 -6.09 5.29
C LEU A 459 -27.38 -5.75 4.46
N GLY A 460 -27.41 -4.66 3.69
CA GLY A 460 -26.30 -4.20 2.86
C GLY A 460 -25.28 -3.32 3.59
N SER A 461 -24.13 -3.10 2.95
CA SER A 461 -23.01 -2.31 3.47
C SER A 461 -23.15 -0.81 3.15
N PRO A 462 -22.88 0.15 4.07
CA PRO A 462 -22.34 -0.01 5.41
C PRO A 462 -23.25 -0.81 6.35
N PHE A 463 -22.69 -1.83 6.98
CA PHE A 463 -23.43 -2.77 7.82
C PHE A 463 -23.86 -2.12 9.14
N ASP A 464 -24.95 -2.62 9.75
CA ASP A 464 -25.55 -2.13 11.00
C ASP A 464 -26.03 -0.67 10.98
N THR A 465 -26.21 -0.08 9.79
CA THR A 465 -26.79 1.27 9.60
C THR A 465 -28.30 1.28 9.39
N GLY A 466 -28.94 0.10 9.45
CA GLY A 466 -30.39 -0.05 9.28
C GLY A 466 -30.88 0.43 7.91
N ASN A 467 -32.06 1.06 7.89
CA ASN A 467 -32.71 1.51 6.65
C ASN A 467 -32.16 2.83 6.08
N GLU A 468 -31.03 3.34 6.60
CA GLU A 468 -30.34 4.48 6.00
C GLU A 468 -29.74 4.12 4.63
N THR A 469 -29.94 4.97 3.63
CA THR A 469 -29.38 4.83 2.27
C THR A 469 -28.34 5.89 1.94
N PHE A 470 -28.19 6.92 2.79
CA PHE A 470 -27.28 8.05 2.59
C PHE A 470 -27.57 8.85 1.30
N GLY A 471 -28.80 8.79 0.80
CA GLY A 471 -29.21 9.39 -0.48
C GLY A 471 -28.91 8.54 -1.71
N LEU A 472 -28.39 7.32 -1.54
CA LEU A 472 -28.15 6.35 -2.61
C LEU A 472 -29.32 5.36 -2.75
N SER A 473 -29.25 4.44 -3.72
CA SER A 473 -30.18 3.31 -3.84
C SER A 473 -29.86 2.20 -2.82
N SER A 474 -30.86 1.40 -2.41
CA SER A 474 -30.63 0.19 -1.61
C SER A 474 -29.69 -0.79 -2.32
N ALA A 475 -29.76 -0.85 -3.65
CA ALA A 475 -28.87 -1.64 -4.51
C ALA A 475 -27.39 -1.25 -4.38
N PHE A 476 -27.04 0.00 -4.00
CA PHE A 476 -25.64 0.33 -3.66
C PHE A 476 -25.18 -0.49 -2.47
N LYS A 477 -25.99 -0.55 -1.40
CA LYS A 477 -25.66 -1.29 -0.18
C LYS A 477 -25.64 -2.80 -0.41
N GLN A 478 -26.57 -3.30 -1.24
CA GLN A 478 -26.58 -4.69 -1.70
C GLN A 478 -25.23 -5.07 -2.34
N PHE A 479 -24.75 -4.27 -3.30
CA PHE A 479 -23.52 -4.59 -4.04
C PHE A 479 -22.23 -4.25 -3.29
N ALA A 480 -22.23 -3.25 -2.40
CA ALA A 480 -21.12 -2.99 -1.49
C ALA A 480 -20.88 -4.18 -0.52
N ALA A 481 -21.95 -4.83 -0.05
CA ALA A 481 -21.86 -6.07 0.72
C ALA A 481 -21.30 -7.23 -0.12
N ILE A 482 -21.88 -7.48 -1.30
CA ILE A 482 -21.43 -8.53 -2.25
C ILE A 482 -19.93 -8.38 -2.57
N TYR A 483 -19.48 -7.18 -2.95
CA TYR A 483 -18.10 -6.94 -3.39
C TYR A 483 -17.11 -7.06 -2.23
N GLY A 484 -17.45 -6.50 -1.06
CA GLY A 484 -16.62 -6.58 0.15
C GLY A 484 -16.45 -8.01 0.65
N ASP A 485 -17.52 -8.81 0.60
CA ASP A 485 -17.46 -10.22 0.97
C ASP A 485 -16.72 -11.08 -0.07
N ALA A 486 -16.92 -10.83 -1.37
CA ALA A 486 -16.30 -11.60 -2.46
C ALA A 486 -14.77 -11.48 -2.47
N GLN A 487 -14.24 -10.25 -2.36
CA GLN A 487 -12.81 -9.98 -2.50
C GLN A 487 -12.04 -9.97 -1.18
N PHE A 488 -12.68 -9.63 -0.06
CA PHE A 488 -11.96 -9.44 1.20
C PHE A 488 -12.40 -10.44 2.27
N GLN A 489 -13.69 -10.53 2.61
CA GLN A 489 -14.11 -11.39 3.74
C GLN A 489 -13.99 -12.89 3.43
N ALA A 490 -14.40 -13.36 2.25
CA ALA A 490 -14.28 -14.76 1.86
C ALA A 490 -12.82 -15.22 1.68
N PRO A 491 -11.93 -14.48 0.99
CA PRO A 491 -10.53 -14.88 0.84
C PRO A 491 -9.77 -14.87 2.17
N ARG A 492 -9.99 -13.87 3.04
CA ARG A 492 -9.45 -13.86 4.42
C ARG A 492 -9.92 -15.08 5.21
N ARG A 493 -11.23 -15.31 5.28
CA ARG A 493 -11.83 -16.41 6.06
C ARG A 493 -11.41 -17.78 5.53
N HIS A 494 -11.26 -17.93 4.20
CA HIS A 494 -10.72 -19.15 3.58
C HIS A 494 -9.27 -19.39 3.99
N PHE A 495 -8.36 -18.44 3.74
CA PHE A 495 -6.94 -18.60 4.05
C PHE A 495 -6.72 -18.93 5.52
N LEU A 496 -7.39 -18.21 6.42
CA LEU A 496 -7.35 -18.43 7.87
C LEU A 496 -7.83 -19.84 8.27
N ARG A 497 -8.97 -20.30 7.75
CA ARG A 497 -9.55 -21.61 8.10
C ARG A 497 -8.75 -22.77 7.50
N GLN A 498 -8.25 -22.66 6.26
CA GLN A 498 -7.38 -23.70 5.69
C GLN A 498 -6.02 -23.74 6.43
N ALA A 499 -5.45 -22.60 6.83
CA ALA A 499 -4.23 -22.56 7.63
C ALA A 499 -4.39 -23.35 8.95
N ASN A 500 -5.48 -23.12 9.70
CA ASN A 500 -5.81 -23.89 10.91
C ASN A 500 -6.01 -25.38 10.62
N LYS A 501 -6.81 -25.71 9.61
CA LYS A 501 -7.09 -27.09 9.18
C LYS A 501 -5.82 -27.88 8.84
N HIS A 502 -4.82 -27.21 8.27
CA HIS A 502 -3.50 -27.78 7.94
C HIS A 502 -2.46 -27.59 9.05
N GLY A 503 -2.88 -27.24 10.27
CA GLY A 503 -2.06 -27.25 11.48
C GLY A 503 -1.20 -26.00 11.70
N ASN A 504 -1.45 -24.89 11.01
CA ASN A 504 -0.93 -23.57 11.39
C ASN A 504 -1.96 -22.87 12.30
N THR A 505 -1.72 -22.93 13.62
CA THR A 505 -2.61 -22.39 14.66
C THR A 505 -2.09 -21.09 15.28
N GLN A 506 -0.99 -20.52 14.78
CA GLN A 506 -0.44 -19.25 15.26
C GLN A 506 -1.02 -18.08 14.45
N THR A 507 -2.35 -18.03 14.42
CA THR A 507 -3.14 -17.19 13.52
C THR A 507 -4.13 -16.34 14.29
N TRP A 508 -4.24 -15.06 13.95
CA TRP A 508 -5.16 -14.11 14.57
C TRP A 508 -5.91 -13.33 13.50
N THR A 509 -7.13 -12.89 13.80
CA THR A 509 -7.95 -12.12 12.85
C THR A 509 -8.74 -10.99 13.52
N TYR A 510 -8.96 -9.91 12.78
CA TYR A 510 -9.67 -8.71 13.24
C TYR A 510 -10.72 -8.24 12.22
N LEU A 511 -11.66 -7.42 12.71
CA LEU A 511 -12.58 -6.61 11.91
C LEU A 511 -12.45 -5.15 12.38
N PHE A 512 -12.15 -4.22 11.48
CA PHE A 512 -12.05 -2.80 11.79
C PHE A 512 -13.39 -2.09 11.58
N GLU A 513 -13.89 -1.44 12.64
CA GLU A 513 -15.26 -0.90 12.73
C GLU A 513 -15.33 0.59 13.15
N GLN A 514 -14.21 1.31 13.02
CA GLN A 514 -14.12 2.74 13.33
C GLN A 514 -14.34 3.57 12.07
N TYR A 515 -15.28 4.53 12.14
CA TYR A 515 -15.54 5.46 11.05
C TYR A 515 -14.48 6.57 10.97
N THR A 516 -13.92 6.82 9.79
CA THR A 516 -12.96 7.92 9.57
C THR A 516 -13.65 9.29 9.73
N PRO A 517 -13.17 10.20 10.61
CA PRO A 517 -13.78 11.51 10.80
C PRO A 517 -13.85 12.34 9.51
N GLY A 518 -15.04 12.84 9.18
CA GLY A 518 -15.26 13.66 7.98
C GLY A 518 -15.27 12.91 6.63
N ALA A 519 -15.18 11.58 6.63
CA ALA A 519 -15.47 10.78 5.44
C ALA A 519 -16.97 10.84 5.08
N LEU A 520 -17.30 10.47 3.84
CA LEU A 520 -18.69 10.42 3.38
C LEU A 520 -19.44 9.27 4.07
N PRO A 521 -20.59 9.49 4.76
CA PRO A 521 -21.21 8.48 5.61
C PRO A 521 -21.56 7.15 4.93
N TYR A 522 -21.81 7.14 3.62
CA TYR A 522 -22.08 5.92 2.86
C TYR A 522 -20.90 4.95 2.74
N LEU A 523 -19.69 5.36 3.14
CA LEU A 523 -18.50 4.53 3.12
C LEU A 523 -18.39 3.63 4.38
N GLY A 524 -18.97 4.03 5.51
CA GLY A 524 -18.81 3.28 6.77
C GLY A 524 -17.33 3.18 7.20
N SER A 525 -16.91 1.98 7.61
CA SER A 525 -15.50 1.63 7.85
C SER A 525 -14.96 0.98 6.58
N PHE A 526 -14.46 1.79 5.65
CA PHE A 526 -14.16 1.42 4.26
C PHE A 526 -12.72 0.91 4.07
N HIS A 527 -12.45 0.33 2.91
CA HIS A 527 -11.15 -0.23 2.55
C HIS A 527 -9.97 0.75 2.70
N GLY A 528 -8.96 0.35 3.47
CA GLY A 528 -7.77 1.13 3.79
C GLY A 528 -7.96 2.18 4.88
N SER A 529 -9.12 2.21 5.57
CA SER A 529 -9.39 3.17 6.64
C SER A 529 -8.62 2.90 7.93
N GLU A 530 -8.08 1.68 8.10
CA GLU A 530 -7.33 1.24 9.27
C GLU A 530 -5.82 1.58 9.20
N VAL A 531 -5.25 1.72 8.00
CA VAL A 531 -3.79 1.87 7.77
C VAL A 531 -3.20 3.05 8.55
N ILE A 532 -3.92 4.17 8.61
CA ILE A 532 -3.51 5.37 9.34
C ILE A 532 -3.56 5.20 10.86
N TYR A 533 -4.32 4.23 11.38
CA TYR A 533 -4.28 3.81 12.78
C TYR A 533 -3.11 2.85 13.04
N ALA A 534 -2.89 1.87 12.15
CA ALA A 534 -1.78 0.91 12.23
C ALA A 534 -0.39 1.57 12.14
N LEU A 535 -0.26 2.64 11.34
CA LEU A 535 0.98 3.42 11.18
C LEU A 535 1.10 4.63 12.14
N GLY A 536 0.18 4.78 13.11
CA GLY A 536 0.28 5.78 14.18
C GLY A 536 -0.12 7.22 13.81
N GLY A 537 -0.65 7.44 12.61
CA GLY A 537 -1.03 8.76 12.07
C GLY A 537 -2.40 9.29 12.52
N ALA A 538 -3.30 8.42 13.00
CA ALA A 538 -4.66 8.74 13.41
C ALA A 538 -4.71 9.44 14.79
N LYS A 539 -4.09 10.63 14.89
CA LYS A 539 -3.94 11.41 16.13
C LYS A 539 -4.32 12.89 15.92
N PRO A 540 -4.89 13.58 16.93
CA PRO A 540 -5.24 15.01 16.84
C PRO A 540 -4.08 15.88 16.33
N GLY A 541 -4.35 16.69 15.30
CA GLY A 541 -3.38 17.61 14.69
C GLY A 541 -2.20 16.96 13.96
N LEU A 542 -2.01 15.64 14.01
CA LEU A 542 -0.94 14.94 13.27
C LEU A 542 -1.31 14.81 11.78
N ALA A 543 -2.56 14.42 11.49
CA ALA A 543 -3.07 14.35 10.13
C ALA A 543 -3.07 15.72 9.42
N GLU A 544 -3.32 16.82 10.14
CA GLU A 544 -3.23 18.19 9.62
C GLU A 544 -1.80 18.55 9.22
N LYS A 545 -0.80 18.23 10.05
CA LYS A 545 0.62 18.40 9.71
C LYS A 545 1.05 17.54 8.52
N ALA A 546 0.39 16.40 8.29
CA ALA A 546 0.56 15.55 7.11
C ALA A 546 -0.29 16.00 5.89
N GLY A 547 -0.94 17.16 5.94
CA GLY A 547 -1.72 17.71 4.82
C GLY A 547 -3.10 17.08 4.60
N SER A 548 -3.58 16.25 5.53
CA SER A 548 -4.96 15.75 5.55
C SER A 548 -5.88 16.66 6.34
N LYS A 549 -7.15 16.76 5.93
CA LYS A 549 -8.18 17.51 6.65
C LYS A 549 -8.98 16.66 7.65
N THR A 550 -8.60 15.39 7.85
CA THR A 550 -9.25 14.48 8.78
C THR A 550 -8.97 14.89 10.23
N ASN A 551 -10.02 15.30 10.94
CA ASN A 551 -9.94 15.68 12.35
C ASN A 551 -10.06 14.44 13.26
N TYR A 552 -8.96 13.69 13.40
CA TYR A 552 -8.89 12.57 14.34
C TYR A 552 -9.02 13.04 15.79
N THR A 553 -9.79 12.30 16.57
CA THR A 553 -10.06 12.54 17.99
C THR A 553 -9.04 11.84 18.89
N GLU A 554 -9.04 12.20 20.16
CA GLU A 554 -8.27 11.47 21.19
C GLU A 554 -8.72 9.99 21.32
N ALA A 555 -9.99 9.70 21.03
CA ALA A 555 -10.51 8.35 21.02
C ALA A 555 -9.98 7.54 19.81
N ASP A 556 -9.70 8.19 18.68
CA ASP A 556 -9.04 7.58 17.52
C ASP A 556 -7.55 7.33 17.81
N ALA A 557 -6.88 8.26 18.49
CA ALA A 557 -5.50 8.11 18.93
C ALA A 557 -5.32 6.93 19.89
N GLN A 558 -6.28 6.70 20.79
CA GLN A 558 -6.29 5.55 21.69
C GLN A 558 -6.45 4.22 20.93
N LEU A 559 -7.35 4.15 19.94
CA LEU A 559 -7.48 2.98 19.07
C LEU A 559 -6.19 2.71 18.26
N SER A 560 -5.58 3.76 17.71
CA SER A 560 -4.30 3.68 17.00
C SER A 560 -3.19 3.13 17.90
N ASN A 561 -3.06 3.64 19.12
CA ASN A 561 -2.09 3.13 20.10
C ASN A 561 -2.32 1.64 20.42
N THR A 562 -3.57 1.20 20.60
CA THR A 562 -3.91 -0.22 20.81
C THR A 562 -3.57 -1.10 19.60
N MET A 563 -3.85 -0.65 18.37
CA MET A 563 -3.47 -1.38 17.15
C MET A 563 -1.95 -1.52 17.04
N MET A 564 -1.21 -0.42 17.24
CA MET A 564 0.25 -0.43 17.22
C MET A 564 0.83 -1.38 18.28
N ASN A 565 0.25 -1.45 19.48
CA ASN A 565 0.71 -2.40 20.50
C ASN A 565 0.58 -3.86 20.06
N TYR A 566 -0.56 -4.26 19.48
CA TYR A 566 -0.71 -5.63 18.97
C TYR A 566 0.28 -5.93 17.82
N TRP A 567 0.50 -4.98 16.91
CA TRP A 567 1.44 -5.13 15.78
C TRP A 567 2.89 -5.24 16.27
N LEU A 568 3.31 -4.38 17.21
CA LEU A 568 4.65 -4.40 17.83
C LEU A 568 4.87 -5.67 18.66
N ASN A 569 3.89 -6.10 19.46
CA ASN A 569 3.95 -7.37 20.19
C ASN A 569 4.09 -8.55 19.23
N PHE A 570 3.34 -8.55 18.12
CA PHE A 570 3.46 -9.59 17.10
C PHE A 570 4.85 -9.59 16.43
N ALA A 571 5.43 -8.43 16.12
CA ALA A 571 6.79 -8.35 15.57
C ALA A 571 7.87 -8.83 16.55
N TYR A 572 7.69 -8.59 17.85
CA TYR A 572 8.63 -9.02 18.90
C TYR A 572 8.53 -10.52 19.24
N TYR A 573 7.31 -11.06 19.34
CA TYR A 573 7.00 -12.33 20.01
C TYR A 573 6.17 -13.31 19.17
N HIS A 574 5.81 -12.95 17.94
CA HIS A 574 4.85 -13.67 17.07
C HIS A 574 3.49 -13.92 17.75
N ASN A 575 3.10 -13.04 18.67
CA ASN A 575 1.84 -13.08 19.40
C ASN A 575 1.42 -11.64 19.75
N PRO A 576 0.23 -11.16 19.34
CA PRO A 576 -0.20 -9.79 19.62
C PRO A 576 -0.38 -9.51 21.13
N ASN A 577 -0.51 -10.55 21.97
CA ASN A 577 -0.66 -10.44 23.42
C ASN A 577 0.68 -10.31 24.18
N GLY A 578 1.80 -10.15 23.47
CA GLY A 578 3.12 -9.99 24.09
C GLY A 578 3.75 -11.32 24.53
N GLN A 579 4.86 -11.21 25.28
CA GLN A 579 5.80 -12.31 25.52
C GLN A 579 5.20 -13.56 26.20
N CYS A 580 4.30 -13.39 27.16
CA CYS A 580 3.69 -14.53 27.86
C CYS A 580 2.61 -15.24 27.04
N GLY A 581 2.15 -14.64 25.94
CA GLY A 581 0.95 -15.07 25.22
C GLY A 581 -0.32 -15.11 26.08
N CYS A 582 -0.32 -14.39 27.18
CA CYS A 582 -1.34 -14.31 28.21
C CYS A 582 -1.92 -12.88 28.24
N ARG A 583 -3.01 -12.64 28.97
CA ARG A 583 -3.39 -11.26 29.29
C ARG A 583 -2.39 -10.69 30.28
N ASP A 584 -1.65 -9.66 29.89
CA ASP A 584 -0.86 -8.85 30.83
C ASP A 584 -1.83 -8.24 31.88
N PRO A 585 -1.69 -8.57 33.18
CA PRO A 585 -2.58 -8.06 34.23
C PRO A 585 -2.44 -6.54 34.45
N TYR A 586 -1.42 -5.91 33.89
CA TYR A 586 -1.20 -4.45 33.92
C TYR A 586 -1.63 -3.75 32.62
N SER A 587 -1.98 -4.50 31.56
CA SER A 587 -2.59 -3.91 30.35
C SER A 587 -4.11 -3.89 30.45
N ASN A 588 -4.67 -2.71 30.15
CA ASN A 588 -6.12 -2.54 29.97
C ASN A 588 -6.62 -3.10 28.62
N GLU A 589 -5.73 -3.59 27.76
CA GLU A 589 -6.09 -4.13 26.46
C GLU A 589 -6.85 -5.45 26.56
N THR A 590 -7.72 -5.66 25.57
CA THR A 590 -8.51 -6.88 25.40
C THR A 590 -7.59 -8.01 24.95
N TYR A 591 -7.63 -9.16 25.62
CA TYR A 591 -6.89 -10.32 25.17
C TYR A 591 -7.40 -10.76 23.78
N TRP A 592 -6.49 -10.89 22.82
CA TRP A 592 -6.78 -11.32 21.45
C TRP A 592 -6.49 -12.83 21.34
N PRO A 593 -7.49 -13.70 21.57
CA PRO A 593 -7.31 -15.14 21.38
C PRO A 593 -6.97 -15.47 19.92
N ARG A 594 -6.25 -16.58 19.74
CA ARG A 594 -6.02 -17.16 18.42
C ARG A 594 -7.35 -17.47 17.75
N HIS A 595 -7.39 -17.36 16.43
CA HIS A 595 -8.44 -18.01 15.66
C HIS A 595 -8.28 -19.52 15.80
N ASP A 596 -9.40 -20.22 15.97
CA ASP A 596 -9.46 -21.67 15.99
C ASP A 596 -10.74 -22.09 15.28
N TYR A 597 -10.58 -22.74 14.13
CA TYR A 597 -11.66 -23.29 13.33
C TYR A 597 -12.21 -24.62 13.88
N SER A 598 -11.49 -25.29 14.79
CA SER A 598 -11.86 -26.62 15.32
C SER A 598 -12.74 -26.56 16.57
N SER A 599 -12.62 -25.51 17.39
CA SER A 599 -13.60 -25.20 18.43
C SER A 599 -14.67 -24.22 17.95
N TYR A 600 -15.78 -24.14 18.69
CA TYR A 600 -16.84 -23.16 18.44
C TYR A 600 -16.36 -21.70 18.46
N SER A 601 -15.20 -21.43 19.07
CA SER A 601 -14.77 -20.06 19.43
C SER A 601 -14.47 -19.16 18.23
N ARG A 602 -13.91 -19.68 17.13
CA ARG A 602 -13.75 -18.98 15.83
C ARG A 602 -13.32 -17.51 15.95
N ASN A 603 -12.43 -17.22 16.89
CA ASN A 603 -12.33 -15.87 17.46
C ASN A 603 -11.84 -14.82 16.45
N MET A 604 -12.30 -13.59 16.66
CA MET A 604 -11.92 -12.38 15.93
C MET A 604 -11.94 -11.18 16.88
N LEU A 605 -11.06 -10.20 16.68
CA LEU A 605 -11.06 -8.95 17.43
C LEU A 605 -11.81 -7.85 16.67
N SER A 606 -12.87 -7.28 17.26
CA SER A 606 -13.45 -6.02 16.80
C SER A 606 -12.53 -4.88 17.22
N LEU A 607 -12.07 -4.09 16.25
CA LEU A 607 -11.28 -2.88 16.46
C LEU A 607 -12.17 -1.65 16.26
N LYS A 608 -12.67 -1.12 17.37
CA LYS A 608 -13.52 0.07 17.42
C LYS A 608 -13.13 0.96 18.60
N SER A 609 -13.17 2.28 18.40
CA SER A 609 -12.78 3.20 19.46
C SER A 609 -13.70 3.08 20.67
N GLY A 610 -13.10 3.03 21.86
CA GLY A 610 -13.80 2.80 23.13
C GLY A 610 -14.41 1.40 23.32
N ASN A 611 -14.34 0.50 22.33
CA ASN A 611 -14.99 -0.82 22.37
C ASN A 611 -14.20 -1.87 21.57
N VAL A 612 -12.95 -2.14 21.96
CA VAL A 612 -12.15 -3.24 21.41
C VAL A 612 -12.57 -4.55 22.09
N THR A 613 -13.23 -5.45 21.37
CA THR A 613 -13.89 -6.66 21.95
C THR A 613 -13.62 -7.91 21.12
N VAL A 614 -13.81 -9.09 21.72
CA VAL A 614 -13.75 -10.37 20.99
C VAL A 614 -15.15 -10.74 20.47
N ILE A 615 -15.21 -11.12 19.20
CA ILE A 615 -16.41 -11.58 18.47
C ILE A 615 -16.11 -12.89 17.73
N GLU A 616 -17.13 -13.56 17.20
CA GLU A 616 -16.96 -14.73 16.33
C GLU A 616 -16.87 -14.34 14.85
N ASP A 617 -15.92 -14.94 14.10
CA ASP A 617 -15.87 -14.86 12.64
C ASP A 617 -16.92 -15.79 11.98
N ASN A 618 -18.19 -15.52 12.29
CA ASN A 618 -19.37 -16.29 11.89
C ASN A 618 -20.42 -15.47 11.12
N TYR A 619 -20.24 -14.14 11.01
CA TYR A 619 -21.18 -13.26 10.31
C TYR A 619 -21.29 -13.67 8.84
N ARG A 620 -22.50 -13.56 8.28
CA ARG A 620 -22.80 -13.84 6.86
C ARG A 620 -22.24 -15.19 6.36
N GLU A 621 -22.23 -16.22 7.22
CA GLU A 621 -21.55 -17.50 6.94
C GLU A 621 -22.03 -18.17 5.64
N ALA A 622 -23.34 -18.23 5.38
CA ALA A 622 -23.88 -18.82 4.15
C ALA A 622 -23.45 -18.02 2.90
N GLN A 623 -23.51 -16.69 2.99
CA GLN A 623 -23.11 -15.80 1.90
C GLN A 623 -21.60 -15.84 1.59
N ILE A 624 -20.78 -15.96 2.63
CA ILE A 624 -19.32 -16.00 2.50
C ILE A 624 -18.84 -17.39 2.07
N SER A 625 -19.45 -18.47 2.58
CA SER A 625 -19.20 -19.83 2.09
C SER A 625 -19.53 -19.98 0.60
N PHE A 626 -20.61 -19.37 0.11
CA PHE A 626 -20.96 -19.41 -1.31
C PHE A 626 -19.81 -18.98 -2.24
N PHE A 627 -19.05 -17.93 -1.89
CA PHE A 627 -17.87 -17.51 -2.67
C PHE A 627 -16.69 -18.48 -2.57
N VAL A 628 -16.51 -19.14 -1.42
CA VAL A 628 -15.47 -20.17 -1.22
C VAL A 628 -15.80 -21.41 -2.05
N ASP A 629 -17.03 -21.91 -1.95
CA ASP A 629 -17.49 -23.12 -2.63
C ASP A 629 -17.63 -22.91 -4.16
N ASN A 630 -17.92 -21.67 -4.60
CA ASN A 630 -18.00 -21.27 -6.02
C ASN A 630 -16.78 -20.46 -6.50
N ALA A 631 -15.59 -20.63 -5.92
CA ALA A 631 -14.42 -19.80 -6.24
C ALA A 631 -14.08 -19.72 -7.76
N LYS A 632 -14.42 -20.77 -8.53
CA LYS A 632 -14.29 -20.82 -10.01
C LYS A 632 -15.20 -19.85 -10.79
N GLN A 633 -16.15 -19.22 -10.11
CA GLN A 633 -17.01 -18.18 -10.66
C GLN A 633 -16.52 -16.77 -10.30
N PHE A 634 -15.78 -16.59 -9.20
CA PHE A 634 -15.66 -15.29 -8.50
C PHE A 634 -14.28 -14.87 -7.97
N ASN A 635 -13.22 -15.69 -8.08
CA ASN A 635 -11.84 -15.23 -7.76
C ASN A 635 -10.68 -16.18 -8.14
N ALA A 636 -10.93 -17.46 -8.46
CA ALA A 636 -9.85 -18.46 -8.63
C ALA A 636 -10.10 -19.37 -9.83
N ARG A 637 -9.16 -19.48 -10.79
CA ARG A 637 -9.41 -20.13 -12.08
C ARG A 637 -8.36 -21.20 -12.42
#